data_AF-A0A8C2GLW9-F1
#
_entry.id   AF-A0A8C2GLW9-F1
#
_cell.length_a   1.000
_cell.length_b   1.000
_cell.length_c   1.000
_cell.angle_alpha   90.00
_cell.angle_beta   90.00
_cell.angle_gamma   90.00
#
_symmetry.space_group_name_H-M   'P 1'
#
loop_
_entity.id
_entity.type
_entity.pdbx_description
1 polymer ?
#
loop_
_entity_poly.entity_id
_entity_poly.type
_entity_poly.pdbx_seq_one_letter_code
_entity_poly.pdbx_strand_id
1 'polypeptide(L)'
;LNLTIKNTVSLNVELTAEQWKKKYEREKERSKTFRNTITWLENELNRWRNGEKVPAEEQFDKEKMNAEVLALDNTINNEKFASTPSMPPVPGMLGAGLNDVEKEKCEVELTKLYKQLDDKDEEINQQSQLVEKLKQQMLDQEELLASSRRDHDNLQSELTRLQLENDASKEEVKEVLQALEELAVNYDQKSQEVEDKTKEFEALSEELGQKSSILASIDSELQKLKEMANHQKKRVTEMMSSLLKDLTEIGIAVGNNEIKQHEGSGLIDEEFTVARLYISKMKSEVKSMVKRCKQLENTQSEGNKKMDETEKELAACQLLISQHEAKIKSLTEYLQNVEQKKRQLEEDVDSLNEELVKISAQDKVHAMEKESEIQSANEVKEAVEKQIQSHREVHQKQISSLRDELETKEKLITDLQDLNQKILLEQERLKVEHEKLKSTDQEKSRKLHELTMMQDRREQARQDLKGLEETVAKELQTLHNLRKLFVQDLATRVKKSAEMDSDETGGSAAQKQKISFLENNLEQLTKVHKQLVRDNADLRCELPKLEKRLRATAERVKALESALKEAKENSARDRKRYQQEVDRIKEAVRAKNMARRGHSAQIAKPIRPGQQPVASPTHPNVLRGGGGVLYQNSQPMPIRGGGAKQEKRFAQSLVKNLAFV
;
A
#
# COMPACT_ATOMS: atom_id res chain seq x y z
N LEU A 1 -31.11 -67.88 8.06
CA LEU A 1 -30.78 -69.03 7.18
C LEU A 1 -29.82 -69.92 7.94
N ASN A 2 -30.28 -71.06 8.45
CA ASN A 2 -29.43 -72.09 9.04
C ASN A 2 -28.55 -72.70 7.94
N LEU A 3 -27.25 -72.45 7.97
CA LEU A 3 -26.29 -73.08 7.06
C LEU A 3 -25.87 -74.44 7.64
N THR A 4 -26.63 -75.48 7.30
CA THR A 4 -26.22 -76.87 7.54
C THR A 4 -25.18 -77.25 6.49
N ILE A 5 -23.90 -77.27 6.87
CA ILE A 5 -22.83 -77.79 6.02
C ILE A 5 -22.97 -79.33 6.02
N LYS A 6 -23.48 -79.90 4.91
CA LYS A 6 -23.48 -81.35 4.69
C LYS A 6 -22.05 -81.78 4.36
N ASN A 7 -21.32 -82.28 5.36
CA ASN A 7 -20.04 -82.91 5.15
C ASN A 7 -20.24 -84.23 4.39
N THR A 8 -19.81 -84.30 3.14
CA THR A 8 -19.97 -85.47 2.28
C THR A 8 -18.64 -86.22 2.27
N VAL A 9 -18.48 -87.18 3.19
CA VAL A 9 -17.28 -88.04 3.25
C VAL A 9 -17.28 -88.95 2.02
N SER A 10 -16.27 -88.83 1.17
CA SER A 10 -16.00 -89.75 0.07
C SER A 10 -14.89 -90.71 0.49
N LEU A 11 -15.07 -92.01 0.23
CA LEU A 11 -14.05 -93.04 0.48
C LEU A 11 -12.75 -92.68 -0.26
N ASN A 12 -11.62 -92.72 0.44
CA ASN A 12 -10.30 -92.59 -0.18
C ASN A 12 -10.07 -93.78 -1.11
N VAL A 13 -10.28 -93.56 -2.41
CA VAL A 13 -9.95 -94.53 -3.46
C VAL A 13 -8.48 -94.30 -3.83
N GLU A 14 -7.64 -95.32 -3.63
CA GLU A 14 -6.25 -95.31 -4.11
C GLU A 14 -6.27 -95.37 -5.65
N LEU A 15 -6.05 -94.21 -6.27
CA LEU A 15 -5.96 -94.07 -7.72
C LEU A 15 -4.50 -94.26 -8.15
N THR A 16 -4.27 -95.03 -9.21
CA THR A 16 -2.94 -95.11 -9.84
C THR A 16 -2.53 -93.75 -10.42
N ALA A 17 -1.22 -93.52 -10.61
CA ALA A 17 -0.70 -92.23 -11.09
C ALA A 17 -1.34 -91.78 -12.43
N GLU A 18 -1.66 -92.72 -13.33
CA GLU A 18 -2.36 -92.43 -14.59
C GLU A 18 -3.83 -92.02 -14.36
N GLN A 19 -4.51 -92.65 -13.41
CA GLN A 19 -5.88 -92.28 -13.02
C GLN A 19 -5.93 -90.90 -12.35
N TRP A 20 -4.93 -90.57 -11.51
CA TRP A 20 -4.78 -89.23 -10.94
C TRP A 20 -4.54 -88.17 -12.01
N LYS A 21 -3.64 -88.43 -12.96
CA LYS A 21 -3.37 -87.51 -14.07
C LYS A 21 -4.63 -87.26 -14.91
N LYS A 22 -5.41 -88.31 -15.20
CA LYS A 22 -6.67 -88.21 -15.96
C LYS A 22 -7.76 -87.48 -15.18
N LYS A 23 -7.85 -87.68 -13.86
CA LYS A 23 -8.78 -86.96 -12.98
C LYS A 23 -8.41 -85.48 -12.86
N TYR A 24 -7.12 -85.18 -12.71
CA TYR A 24 -6.60 -83.82 -12.65
C TYR A 24 -6.83 -83.05 -13.96
N GLU A 25 -6.52 -83.63 -15.12
CA GLU A 25 -6.77 -82.95 -16.40
C GLU A 25 -8.27 -82.70 -16.63
N ARG A 26 -9.16 -83.61 -16.19
CA ARG A 26 -10.62 -83.37 -16.23
C ARG A 26 -11.03 -82.23 -15.31
N GLU A 27 -10.55 -82.20 -14.07
CA GLU A 27 -10.89 -81.14 -13.12
C GLU A 27 -10.31 -79.78 -13.55
N LYS A 28 -9.14 -79.80 -14.20
CA LYS A 28 -8.50 -78.62 -14.79
C LYS A 28 -9.31 -78.08 -15.97
N GLU A 29 -9.79 -78.93 -16.88
CA GLU A 29 -10.69 -78.49 -17.96
C GLU A 29 -12.06 -78.04 -17.40
N ARG A 30 -12.63 -78.74 -16.41
CA ARG A 30 -13.88 -78.32 -15.74
C ARG A 30 -13.72 -76.94 -15.08
N SER A 31 -12.61 -76.72 -14.38
CA SER A 31 -12.26 -75.42 -13.77
C SER A 31 -12.00 -74.32 -14.79
N LYS A 32 -11.54 -74.68 -16.00
CA LYS A 32 -11.35 -73.73 -17.10
C LYS A 32 -12.70 -73.33 -17.70
N THR A 33 -13.62 -74.29 -17.89
CA THR A 33 -14.99 -74.00 -18.33
C THR A 33 -15.71 -73.10 -17.33
N PHE A 34 -15.62 -73.37 -16.03
CA PHE A 34 -16.21 -72.50 -15.01
C PHE A 34 -15.62 -71.08 -14.99
N ARG A 35 -14.30 -70.95 -15.18
CA ARG A 35 -13.67 -69.61 -15.28
C ARG A 35 -14.18 -68.84 -16.50
N ASN A 36 -14.30 -69.49 -17.66
CA ASN A 36 -14.85 -68.85 -18.85
C ASN A 36 -16.29 -68.38 -18.64
N THR A 37 -17.10 -69.20 -17.97
CA THR A 37 -18.48 -68.86 -17.60
C THR A 37 -18.56 -67.67 -16.65
N ILE A 38 -17.69 -67.61 -15.64
CA ILE A 38 -17.62 -66.47 -14.71
C ILE A 38 -17.26 -65.19 -15.47
N THR A 39 -16.22 -65.22 -16.31
CA THR A 39 -15.80 -64.05 -17.10
C THR A 39 -16.91 -63.56 -18.03
N TRP A 40 -17.66 -64.49 -18.63
CA TRP A 40 -18.78 -64.15 -19.49
C TRP A 40 -19.90 -63.45 -18.70
N LEU A 41 -20.26 -63.98 -17.52
CA LEU A 41 -21.23 -63.36 -16.60
C LEU A 41 -20.78 -62.00 -16.06
N GLU A 42 -19.49 -61.84 -15.75
CA GLU A 42 -18.91 -60.57 -15.29
C GLU A 42 -19.00 -59.48 -16.37
N ASN A 43 -18.77 -59.85 -17.63
CA ASN A 43 -18.93 -58.94 -18.77
C ASN A 43 -20.39 -58.52 -18.98
N GLU A 44 -21.33 -59.46 -18.89
CA GLU A 44 -22.76 -59.16 -18.95
C GLU A 44 -23.19 -58.22 -17.82
N LEU A 45 -22.75 -58.51 -16.59
CA LEU A 45 -23.07 -57.71 -15.41
C LEU A 45 -22.47 -56.30 -15.50
N ASN A 46 -21.26 -56.16 -16.05
CA ASN A 46 -20.66 -54.86 -16.34
C ASN A 46 -21.46 -54.05 -17.38
N ARG A 47 -22.00 -54.69 -18.44
CA ARG A 47 -22.89 -54.02 -19.41
C ARG A 47 -24.17 -53.52 -18.73
N TRP A 48 -24.78 -54.33 -17.87
CA TRP A 48 -25.96 -53.90 -17.08
C TRP A 48 -25.65 -52.75 -16.13
N ARG A 49 -24.49 -52.77 -15.45
CA ARG A 49 -24.04 -51.67 -14.58
C ARG A 49 -23.77 -50.38 -15.35
N ASN A 50 -23.36 -50.48 -16.60
CA ASN A 50 -23.16 -49.34 -17.50
C ASN A 50 -24.47 -48.84 -18.17
N GLY A 51 -25.62 -49.41 -17.80
CA GLY A 51 -26.95 -48.94 -18.23
C GLY A 51 -27.42 -49.50 -19.58
N GLU A 52 -26.70 -50.46 -20.17
CA GLU A 52 -27.07 -51.13 -21.42
C GLU A 52 -27.97 -52.36 -21.14
N LYS A 53 -29.04 -52.56 -21.92
CA LYS A 53 -29.87 -53.78 -21.84
C LYS A 53 -29.34 -54.84 -22.81
N VAL A 54 -28.97 -56.01 -22.28
CA VAL A 54 -28.51 -57.15 -23.08
C VAL A 54 -29.72 -57.93 -23.63
N PRO A 55 -29.86 -58.11 -24.96
CA PRO A 55 -30.96 -58.86 -25.60
C PRO A 55 -31.01 -60.33 -25.13
N ALA A 56 -32.20 -60.93 -25.08
CA ALA A 56 -32.41 -62.27 -24.52
C ALA A 56 -31.63 -63.39 -25.23
N GLU A 57 -31.28 -63.21 -26.51
CA GLU A 57 -30.45 -64.13 -27.28
C GLU A 57 -28.95 -64.09 -26.89
N GLU A 58 -28.51 -63.00 -26.25
CA GLU A 58 -27.13 -62.79 -25.79
C GLU A 58 -26.97 -62.97 -24.27
N GLN A 59 -28.02 -63.35 -23.55
CA GLN A 59 -27.98 -63.57 -22.10
C GLN A 59 -27.48 -64.97 -21.72
N PHE A 60 -27.01 -65.12 -20.48
CA PHE A 60 -26.44 -66.38 -20.01
C PHE A 60 -27.44 -67.54 -20.12
N ASP A 61 -27.21 -68.46 -21.05
CA ASP A 61 -28.01 -69.68 -21.14
C ASP A 61 -27.51 -70.73 -20.13
N LYS A 62 -28.18 -70.74 -18.98
CA LYS A 62 -27.91 -71.65 -17.87
C LYS A 62 -28.16 -73.12 -18.22
N GLU A 63 -29.03 -73.43 -19.18
CA GLU A 63 -29.36 -74.81 -19.56
C GLU A 63 -28.30 -75.40 -20.49
N LYS A 64 -27.80 -74.63 -21.44
CA LYS A 64 -26.73 -75.04 -22.36
C LYS A 64 -25.40 -75.34 -21.63
N MET A 65 -25.06 -74.53 -20.64
CA MET A 65 -23.82 -74.69 -19.87
C MET A 65 -23.90 -75.91 -18.92
N ASN A 66 -25.05 -76.13 -18.28
CA ASN A 66 -25.27 -77.33 -17.47
C ASN A 66 -25.18 -78.63 -18.31
N ALA A 67 -25.63 -78.61 -19.56
CA ALA A 67 -25.50 -79.74 -20.48
C ALA A 67 -24.03 -80.06 -20.84
N GLU A 68 -23.18 -79.06 -21.03
CA GLU A 68 -21.73 -79.25 -21.26
C GLU A 68 -21.01 -79.82 -20.02
N VAL A 69 -21.37 -79.38 -18.81
CA VAL A 69 -20.81 -79.92 -17.56
C VAL A 69 -21.25 -81.37 -17.33
N LEU A 70 -22.50 -81.71 -17.65
CA LEU A 70 -23.03 -83.08 -17.56
C LEU A 70 -22.41 -84.03 -18.61
N ALA A 71 -22.10 -83.53 -19.81
CA ALA A 71 -21.41 -84.32 -20.84
C ALA A 71 -19.98 -84.73 -20.40
N LEU A 72 -19.30 -83.90 -19.60
CA LEU A 72 -18.00 -84.21 -19.02
C LEU A 72 -18.05 -85.26 -17.88
N ASP A 73 -19.21 -85.41 -17.22
CA ASP A 73 -19.43 -86.34 -16.10
C ASP A 73 -19.77 -87.76 -16.60
N ASN A 74 -20.54 -87.86 -17.70
CA ASN A 74 -21.05 -89.15 -18.22
C ASN A 74 -20.00 -90.05 -18.88
N THR A 75 -18.76 -89.59 -19.08
CA THR A 75 -17.68 -90.40 -19.68
C THR A 75 -16.99 -91.37 -18.70
N ILE A 76 -17.48 -91.52 -17.46
CA ILE A 76 -16.86 -92.32 -16.38
C ILE A 76 -17.57 -93.67 -16.10
N ASN A 77 -18.78 -93.93 -16.65
CA ASN A 77 -19.56 -95.12 -16.26
C ASN A 77 -19.26 -96.42 -17.03
N ASN A 78 -18.25 -96.48 -17.91
CA ASN A 78 -18.06 -97.64 -18.81
C ASN A 78 -16.82 -98.52 -18.55
N GLU A 79 -16.18 -98.45 -17.38
CA GLU A 79 -15.17 -99.44 -16.98
C GLU A 79 -15.46 -99.98 -15.57
N LYS A 80 -16.14 -101.15 -15.54
CA LYS A 80 -16.49 -101.92 -14.35
C LYS A 80 -15.86 -103.30 -14.48
N PHE A 81 -14.81 -103.59 -13.70
CA PHE A 81 -14.23 -104.93 -13.40
C PHE A 81 -13.12 -104.70 -12.36
N ALA A 82 -12.79 -105.55 -11.38
CA ALA A 82 -13.22 -106.88 -10.97
C ALA A 82 -12.57 -107.19 -9.60
N SER A 83 -13.00 -108.31 -9.01
CA SER A 83 -12.20 -109.18 -8.11
C SER A 83 -12.32 -108.97 -6.60
N THR A 84 -13.36 -109.60 -6.05
CA THR A 84 -13.28 -110.45 -4.85
C THR A 84 -12.14 -111.48 -4.90
N PRO A 85 -11.65 -111.95 -3.75
CA PRO A 85 -11.30 -113.36 -3.60
C PRO A 85 -12.14 -114.05 -2.52
N SER A 86 -12.58 -115.24 -2.88
CA SER A 86 -13.31 -116.24 -2.10
C SER A 86 -12.32 -117.28 -1.54
N MET A 87 -12.86 -118.12 -0.64
CA MET A 87 -12.52 -119.51 -0.30
C MET A 87 -11.82 -119.71 1.07
N PRO A 88 -11.97 -120.89 1.74
CA PRO A 88 -12.87 -122.04 1.50
C PRO A 88 -13.62 -122.55 2.76
N PRO A 89 -14.58 -123.50 2.62
CA PRO A 89 -15.22 -124.22 3.72
C PRO A 89 -14.59 -125.60 3.94
N VAL A 90 -14.41 -126.08 5.18
CA VAL A 90 -14.09 -127.50 5.47
C VAL A 90 -14.76 -128.00 6.76
N PRO A 91 -15.17 -129.30 6.79
CA PRO A 91 -16.37 -129.84 7.45
C PRO A 91 -16.24 -130.36 8.89
N GLY A 92 -17.40 -130.65 9.50
CA GLY A 92 -17.48 -131.41 10.75
C GLY A 92 -17.17 -132.90 10.57
N MET A 93 -16.96 -133.62 11.70
CA MET A 93 -17.36 -135.01 11.97
C MET A 93 -16.65 -135.58 13.23
N LEU A 94 -17.46 -136.12 14.16
CA LEU A 94 -17.25 -137.23 15.12
C LEU A 94 -16.33 -137.12 16.35
N GLY A 95 -16.90 -137.56 17.47
CA GLY A 95 -16.16 -138.04 18.63
C GLY A 95 -15.46 -139.36 18.36
N ALA A 96 -14.22 -139.44 18.83
CA ALA A 96 -13.47 -140.65 19.13
C ALA A 96 -12.36 -140.23 20.12
N GLY A 97 -12.08 -141.08 21.11
CA GLY A 97 -11.13 -140.76 22.19
C GLY A 97 -9.76 -140.36 21.67
N LEU A 98 -9.33 -139.15 22.03
CA LEU A 98 -7.97 -138.65 21.79
C LEU A 98 -7.00 -139.30 22.77
N ASN A 99 -5.89 -139.82 22.25
CA ASN A 99 -4.77 -140.28 23.05
C ASN A 99 -4.08 -139.08 23.73
N ASP A 100 -3.55 -139.28 24.95
CA ASP A 100 -3.03 -138.21 25.83
C ASP A 100 -1.99 -137.30 25.15
N VAL A 101 -1.19 -137.86 24.23
CA VAL A 101 -0.11 -137.18 23.49
C VAL A 101 -0.62 -136.21 22.41
N GLU A 102 -1.77 -136.49 21.78
CA GLU A 102 -2.35 -135.59 20.76
C GLU A 102 -3.12 -134.43 21.42
N LYS A 103 -3.69 -134.71 22.59
CA LYS A 103 -4.32 -133.69 23.44
C LYS A 103 -3.27 -132.69 23.95
N GLU A 104 -2.12 -133.17 24.41
CA GLU A 104 -1.00 -132.33 24.87
C GLU A 104 -0.45 -131.43 23.75
N LYS A 105 -0.29 -131.95 22.52
CA LYS A 105 0.13 -131.13 21.35
C LYS A 105 -0.91 -130.07 20.99
N CYS A 106 -2.20 -130.43 21.00
CA CYS A 106 -3.28 -129.49 20.73
C CYS A 106 -3.38 -128.41 21.83
N GLU A 107 -3.10 -128.75 23.08
CA GLU A 107 -3.05 -127.83 24.22
C GLU A 107 -1.86 -126.86 24.14
N VAL A 108 -0.69 -127.34 23.69
CA VAL A 108 0.49 -126.49 23.41
C VAL A 108 0.22 -125.53 22.25
N GLU A 109 -0.40 -126.00 21.16
CA GLU A 109 -0.77 -125.13 20.02
C GLU A 109 -1.81 -124.08 20.41
N LEU A 110 -2.81 -124.46 21.22
CA LEU A 110 -3.79 -123.55 21.77
C LEU A 110 -3.14 -122.47 22.65
N THR A 111 -2.20 -122.85 23.52
CA THR A 111 -1.42 -121.92 24.35
C THR A 111 -0.60 -120.96 23.51
N LYS A 112 -0.01 -121.43 22.40
CA LYS A 112 0.75 -120.60 21.46
C LYS A 112 -0.14 -119.60 20.72
N LEU A 113 -1.36 -119.99 20.33
CA LEU A 113 -2.33 -119.10 19.70
C LEU A 113 -2.83 -118.03 20.67
N TYR A 114 -3.10 -118.39 21.93
CA TYR A 114 -3.45 -117.40 22.96
C TYR A 114 -2.34 -116.39 23.17
N LYS A 115 -1.08 -116.84 23.27
CA LYS A 115 0.06 -115.92 23.37
C LYS A 115 0.20 -115.01 22.15
N GLN A 116 -0.03 -115.52 20.93
CA GLN A 116 -0.01 -114.70 19.72
C GLN A 116 -1.15 -113.67 19.69
N LEU A 117 -2.31 -114.01 20.26
CA LEU A 117 -3.42 -113.07 20.40
C LEU A 117 -3.05 -111.97 21.40
N ASP A 118 -2.49 -112.33 22.56
CA ASP A 118 -2.01 -111.37 23.56
C ASP A 118 -0.93 -110.43 22.97
N ASP A 119 0.07 -110.98 22.26
CA ASP A 119 1.11 -110.20 21.58
C ASP A 119 0.52 -109.24 20.52
N LYS A 120 -0.53 -109.68 19.80
CA LYS A 120 -1.23 -108.85 18.81
C LYS A 120 -2.10 -107.78 19.44
N ASP A 121 -2.75 -108.07 20.57
CA ASP A 121 -3.51 -107.11 21.34
C ASP A 121 -2.59 -106.05 21.96
N GLU A 122 -1.40 -106.45 22.43
CA GLU A 122 -0.34 -105.51 22.85
C GLU A 122 0.13 -104.62 21.70
N GLU A 123 0.37 -105.18 20.50
CA GLU A 123 0.73 -104.41 19.31
C GLU A 123 -0.37 -103.43 18.90
N ILE A 124 -1.64 -103.87 18.90
CA ILE A 124 -2.80 -103.01 18.63
C ILE A 124 -2.90 -101.89 19.67
N ASN A 125 -2.67 -102.19 20.94
CA ASN A 125 -2.66 -101.20 22.01
C ASN A 125 -1.52 -100.18 21.82
N GLN A 126 -0.31 -100.63 21.48
CA GLN A 126 0.82 -99.75 21.17
C GLN A 126 0.55 -98.86 19.95
N GLN A 127 0.01 -99.42 18.87
CA GLN A 127 -0.38 -98.65 17.68
C GLN A 127 -1.51 -97.65 17.99
N SER A 128 -2.50 -98.05 18.80
CA SER A 128 -3.59 -97.15 19.22
C SER A 128 -3.06 -95.99 20.05
N GLN A 129 -2.13 -96.24 20.98
CA GLN A 129 -1.46 -95.20 21.75
C GLN A 129 -0.60 -94.28 20.87
N LEU A 130 0.08 -94.81 19.86
CA LEU A 130 0.86 -94.01 18.91
C LEU A 130 -0.05 -93.12 18.06
N VAL A 131 -1.16 -93.66 17.55
CA VAL A 131 -2.15 -92.92 16.77
C VAL A 131 -2.75 -91.79 17.62
N GLU A 132 -3.08 -92.05 18.88
CA GLU A 132 -3.64 -91.01 19.75
C GLU A 132 -2.62 -89.90 20.08
N LYS A 133 -1.34 -90.26 20.27
CA LYS A 133 -0.25 -89.26 20.39
C LYS A 133 -0.10 -88.42 19.12
N LEU A 134 -0.15 -89.03 17.93
CA LEU A 134 -0.07 -88.32 16.66
C LEU A 134 -1.29 -87.41 16.43
N LYS A 135 -2.49 -87.84 16.81
CA LYS A 135 -3.69 -86.99 16.79
C LYS A 135 -3.54 -85.78 17.70
N GLN A 136 -3.05 -85.99 18.93
CA GLN A 136 -2.80 -84.87 19.85
C GLN A 136 -1.78 -83.89 19.26
N GLN A 137 -0.69 -84.38 18.67
CA GLN A 137 0.29 -83.53 17.99
C GLN A 137 -0.32 -82.74 16.82
N MET A 138 -1.22 -83.34 16.04
CA MET A 138 -1.94 -82.65 14.97
C MET A 138 -2.87 -81.55 15.53
N LEU A 139 -3.60 -81.84 16.61
CA LEU A 139 -4.46 -80.86 17.26
C LEU A 139 -3.66 -79.68 17.83
N ASP A 140 -2.53 -79.94 18.49
CA ASP A 140 -1.66 -78.89 19.01
C ASP A 140 -1.10 -78.01 17.88
N GLN A 141 -0.76 -78.60 16.73
CA GLN A 141 -0.34 -77.85 15.54
C GLN A 141 -1.46 -77.01 14.93
N GLU A 142 -2.70 -77.55 14.87
CA GLU A 142 -3.86 -76.80 14.40
C GLU A 142 -4.19 -75.62 15.32
N GLU A 143 -4.10 -75.80 16.65
CA GLU A 143 -4.29 -74.72 17.61
C GLU A 143 -3.20 -73.65 17.48
N LEU A 144 -1.94 -74.03 17.29
CA LEU A 144 -0.84 -73.08 17.06
C LEU A 144 -1.05 -72.27 15.77
N LEU A 145 -1.46 -72.93 14.67
CA LEU A 145 -1.78 -72.25 13.42
C LEU A 145 -2.99 -71.32 13.58
N ALA A 146 -4.02 -71.74 14.31
CA ALA A 146 -5.18 -70.90 14.61
C ALA A 146 -4.81 -69.70 15.49
N SER A 147 -3.90 -69.87 16.45
CA SER A 147 -3.35 -68.76 17.24
C SER A 147 -2.57 -67.79 16.37
N SER A 148 -1.65 -68.30 15.55
CA SER A 148 -0.83 -67.46 14.66
C SER A 148 -1.67 -66.67 13.67
N ARG A 149 -2.76 -67.24 13.14
CA ARG A 149 -3.71 -66.51 12.27
C ARG A 149 -4.43 -65.40 13.02
N ARG A 150 -4.91 -65.66 14.24
CA ARG A 150 -5.54 -64.63 15.08
C ARG A 150 -4.57 -63.50 15.39
N ASP A 151 -3.31 -63.82 15.70
CA ASP A 151 -2.28 -62.80 15.96
C ASP A 151 -1.98 -61.99 14.70
N HIS A 152 -1.94 -62.63 13.52
CA HIS A 152 -1.77 -61.92 12.25
C HIS A 152 -2.95 -60.98 11.95
N ASP A 153 -4.19 -61.43 12.16
CA ASP A 153 -5.39 -60.60 11.98
C ASP A 153 -5.39 -59.41 12.96
N ASN A 154 -5.00 -59.64 14.22
CA ASN A 154 -4.84 -58.58 15.21
C ASN A 154 -3.79 -57.55 14.79
N LEU A 155 -2.59 -58.00 14.39
CA LEU A 155 -1.52 -57.12 13.90
C LEU A 155 -1.93 -56.34 12.65
N GLN A 156 -2.67 -56.97 11.73
CA GLN A 156 -3.18 -56.31 10.53
C GLN A 156 -4.21 -55.22 10.88
N SER A 157 -5.07 -55.49 11.88
CA SER A 157 -6.03 -54.49 12.39
C SER A 157 -5.33 -53.31 13.06
N GLU A 158 -4.29 -53.55 13.87
CA GLU A 158 -3.49 -52.51 14.50
C GLU A 158 -2.70 -51.69 13.48
N LEU A 159 -2.11 -52.32 12.46
CA LEU A 159 -1.44 -51.64 11.36
C LEU A 159 -2.41 -50.70 10.62
N THR A 160 -3.62 -51.19 10.32
CA THR A 160 -4.66 -50.38 9.66
C THR A 160 -5.08 -49.21 10.55
N ARG A 161 -5.26 -49.44 11.86
CA ARG A 161 -5.58 -48.39 12.84
C ARG A 161 -4.50 -47.31 12.89
N LEU A 162 -3.22 -47.71 12.96
CA LEU A 162 -2.08 -46.79 12.98
C LEU A 162 -1.95 -45.99 11.68
N GLN A 163 -2.26 -46.61 10.53
CA GLN A 163 -2.27 -45.89 9.24
C GLN A 163 -3.34 -44.81 9.23
N LEU A 164 -4.56 -45.11 9.70
CA LEU A 164 -5.65 -44.13 9.80
C LEU A 164 -5.32 -43.01 10.78
N GLU A 165 -4.74 -43.32 11.94
CA GLU A 165 -4.31 -42.33 12.93
C GLU A 165 -3.21 -41.41 12.38
N ASN A 166 -2.24 -41.98 11.65
CA ASN A 166 -1.18 -41.23 11.00
C ASN A 166 -1.71 -40.33 9.87
N ASP A 167 -2.68 -40.79 9.08
CA ASP A 167 -3.27 -39.97 8.02
C ASP A 167 -4.18 -38.87 8.60
N ALA A 168 -4.89 -39.13 9.70
CA ALA A 168 -5.61 -38.10 10.44
C ALA A 168 -4.64 -37.03 10.98
N SER A 169 -3.53 -37.44 11.60
CA SER A 169 -2.52 -36.52 12.12
C SER A 169 -1.86 -35.68 11.00
N LYS A 170 -1.65 -36.24 9.81
CA LYS A 170 -1.17 -35.45 8.66
C LYS A 170 -2.15 -34.36 8.24
N GLU A 171 -3.44 -34.64 8.27
CA GLU A 171 -4.45 -33.64 7.92
C GLU A 171 -4.53 -32.55 9.00
N GLU A 172 -4.45 -32.91 10.29
CA GLU A 172 -4.34 -31.93 11.38
C GLU A 172 -3.11 -31.03 11.22
N VAL A 173 -1.94 -31.59 10.89
CA VAL A 173 -0.72 -30.81 10.64
C VAL A 173 -0.89 -29.88 9.44
N LYS A 174 -1.58 -30.32 8.38
CA LYS A 174 -1.86 -29.51 7.20
C LYS A 174 -2.80 -28.35 7.54
N GLU A 175 -3.84 -28.58 8.33
CA GLU A 175 -4.72 -27.51 8.83
C GLU A 175 -3.95 -26.50 9.70
N VAL A 176 -3.07 -26.97 10.58
CA VAL A 176 -2.21 -26.11 11.41
C VAL A 176 -1.27 -25.27 10.54
N LEU A 177 -0.66 -25.86 9.51
CA LEU A 177 0.21 -25.12 8.59
C LEU A 177 -0.56 -24.05 7.82
N GLN A 178 -1.76 -24.37 7.33
CA GLN A 178 -2.63 -23.39 6.67
C GLN A 178 -3.01 -22.24 7.62
N ALA A 179 -3.38 -22.56 8.86
CA ALA A 179 -3.69 -21.54 9.87
C ALA A 179 -2.48 -20.65 10.19
N LEU A 180 -1.27 -21.21 10.19
CA LEU A 180 -0.03 -20.44 10.38
C LEU A 180 0.28 -19.55 9.17
N GLU A 181 0.00 -20.00 7.95
CA GLU A 181 0.12 -19.19 6.73
C GLU A 181 -0.87 -18.01 6.76
N GLU A 182 -2.13 -18.27 7.09
CA GLU A 182 -3.15 -17.23 7.25
C GLU A 182 -2.77 -16.22 8.34
N LEU A 183 -2.24 -16.70 9.47
CA LEU A 183 -1.76 -15.84 10.55
C LEU A 183 -0.55 -15.00 10.13
N ALA A 184 0.37 -15.56 9.35
CA ALA A 184 1.53 -14.83 8.82
C ALA A 184 1.09 -13.69 7.88
N VAL A 185 0.13 -13.95 6.99
CA VAL A 185 -0.45 -12.90 6.12
C VAL A 185 -1.19 -11.85 6.96
N ASN A 186 -1.92 -12.25 8.00
CA ASN A 186 -2.58 -11.32 8.90
C ASN A 186 -1.58 -10.40 9.63
N TYR A 187 -0.47 -10.96 10.12
CA TYR A 187 0.59 -10.18 10.76
C TYR A 187 1.26 -9.20 9.78
N ASP A 188 1.52 -9.61 8.55
CA ASP A 188 2.10 -8.74 7.52
C ASP A 188 1.16 -7.56 7.21
N GLN A 189 -0.13 -7.84 7.03
CA GLN A 189 -1.14 -6.80 6.86
C GLN A 189 -1.24 -5.87 8.07
N LYS A 190 -1.24 -6.42 9.30
CA LYS A 190 -1.26 -5.61 10.53
C LYS A 190 0.00 -4.76 10.68
N SER A 191 1.15 -5.27 10.27
CA SER A 191 2.40 -4.51 10.25
C SER A 191 2.30 -3.33 9.28
N GLN A 192 1.76 -3.56 8.08
CA GLN A 192 1.55 -2.49 7.10
C GLN A 192 0.55 -1.43 7.62
N GLU A 193 -0.57 -1.84 8.22
CA GLU A 193 -1.55 -0.92 8.82
C GLU A 193 -0.92 -0.05 9.92
N VAL A 194 -0.01 -0.61 10.73
CA VAL A 194 0.74 0.15 11.74
C VAL A 194 1.69 1.16 11.08
N GLU A 195 2.42 0.76 10.04
CA GLU A 195 3.32 1.67 9.32
C GLU A 195 2.57 2.84 8.68
N ASP A 196 1.43 2.57 8.04
CA ASP A 196 0.57 3.59 7.45
C ASP A 196 0.02 4.56 8.51
N LYS A 197 -0.40 4.02 9.66
CA LYS A 197 -0.83 4.84 10.81
C LYS A 197 0.31 5.67 11.39
N THR A 198 1.53 5.13 11.45
CA THR A 198 2.71 5.89 11.88
C THR A 198 2.97 7.06 10.96
N LYS A 199 2.90 6.87 9.63
CA LYS A 199 3.04 7.96 8.65
C LYS A 199 1.95 9.03 8.79
N GLU A 200 0.69 8.62 9.03
CA GLU A 200 -0.39 9.57 9.33
C GLU A 200 -0.10 10.39 10.61
N PHE A 201 0.42 9.75 11.67
CA PHE A 201 0.78 10.42 12.91
C PHE A 201 1.95 11.39 12.73
N GLU A 202 2.97 11.02 11.95
CA GLU A 202 4.09 11.89 11.62
C GLU A 202 3.62 13.14 10.86
N ALA A 203 2.77 12.97 9.84
CA ALA A 203 2.20 14.08 9.09
C ALA A 203 1.36 15.01 9.97
N LEU A 204 0.52 14.45 10.87
CA LEU A 204 -0.25 15.23 11.84
C LEU A 204 0.67 15.97 12.84
N SER A 205 1.77 15.35 13.25
CA SER A 205 2.74 15.96 14.15
C SER A 205 3.46 17.14 13.47
N GLU A 206 3.82 16.99 12.20
CA GLU A 206 4.37 18.09 11.38
C GLU A 206 3.37 19.22 11.20
N GLU A 207 2.11 18.92 10.89
CA GLU A 207 1.06 19.95 10.76
C GLU A 207 0.86 20.69 12.09
N LEU A 208 0.82 19.98 13.21
CA LEU A 208 0.75 20.58 14.54
C LEU A 208 1.96 21.48 14.83
N GLY A 209 3.16 21.04 14.44
CA GLY A 209 4.38 21.84 14.54
C GLY A 209 4.30 23.14 13.72
N GLN A 210 3.80 23.05 12.48
CA GLN A 210 3.58 24.23 11.63
C GLN A 210 2.53 25.18 12.22
N LYS A 211 1.40 24.65 12.72
CA LYS A 211 0.36 25.45 13.38
C LYS A 211 0.91 26.17 14.62
N SER A 212 1.74 25.50 15.41
CA SER A 212 2.42 26.09 16.56
C SER A 212 3.33 27.27 16.15
N SER A 213 4.11 27.10 15.07
CA SER A 213 4.95 28.18 14.52
C SER A 213 4.13 29.37 14.01
N ILE A 214 3.02 29.11 13.30
CA ILE A 214 2.11 30.17 12.85
C ILE A 214 1.52 30.91 14.04
N LEU A 215 1.10 30.19 15.08
CA LEU A 215 0.53 30.79 16.28
C LEU A 215 1.56 31.68 17.01
N ALA A 216 2.81 31.25 17.11
CA ALA A 216 3.90 32.08 17.63
C ALA A 216 4.15 33.35 16.80
N SER A 217 4.02 33.27 15.47
CA SER A 217 4.12 34.44 14.58
C SER A 217 2.96 35.43 14.81
N ILE A 218 1.72 34.91 14.91
CA ILE A 218 0.54 35.73 15.18
C ILE A 218 0.67 36.42 16.54
N ASP A 219 1.18 35.73 17.56
CA ASP A 219 1.38 36.31 18.89
C ASP A 219 2.46 37.42 18.88
N SER A 220 3.53 37.23 18.09
CA SER A 220 4.52 38.28 17.83
C SER A 220 3.92 39.51 17.14
N GLU A 221 3.09 39.31 16.11
CA GLU A 221 2.41 40.40 15.41
C GLU A 221 1.42 41.13 16.31
N LEU A 222 0.65 40.39 17.12
CA LEU A 222 -0.24 40.95 18.13
C LEU A 222 0.53 41.82 19.12
N GLN A 223 1.70 41.36 19.57
CA GLN A 223 2.54 42.11 20.50
C GLN A 223 3.06 43.40 19.87
N LYS A 224 3.51 43.36 18.62
CA LYS A 224 3.90 44.56 17.85
C LYS A 224 2.73 45.53 17.69
N LEU A 225 1.54 45.05 17.39
CA LEU A 225 0.34 45.90 17.28
C LEU A 225 -0.02 46.54 18.62
N LYS A 226 0.09 45.81 19.74
CA LYS A 226 -0.10 46.36 21.08
C LYS A 226 0.93 47.45 21.39
N GLU A 227 2.20 47.22 21.06
CA GLU A 227 3.27 48.22 21.23
C GLU A 227 3.02 49.46 20.38
N MET A 228 2.63 49.30 19.12
CA MET A 228 2.25 50.40 18.23
C MET A 228 1.04 51.17 18.75
N ALA A 229 0.00 50.48 19.21
CA ALA A 229 -1.19 51.11 19.78
C ALA A 229 -0.85 51.90 21.06
N ASN A 230 -0.01 51.33 21.93
CA ASN A 230 0.49 52.02 23.13
C ASN A 230 1.34 53.24 22.76
N HIS A 231 2.19 53.14 21.74
CA HIS A 231 2.96 54.27 21.23
C HIS A 231 2.06 55.38 20.67
N GLN A 232 1.05 55.04 19.88
CA GLN A 232 0.06 56.02 19.38
C GLN A 232 -0.71 56.68 20.53
N LYS A 233 -1.15 55.90 21.53
CA LYS A 233 -1.79 56.45 22.73
C LYS A 233 -0.87 57.44 23.44
N LYS A 234 0.39 57.07 23.68
CA LYS A 234 1.40 57.94 24.30
C LYS A 234 1.60 59.22 23.49
N ARG A 235 1.75 59.12 22.18
CA ARG A 235 1.89 60.26 21.26
C ARG A 235 0.68 61.19 21.32
N VAL A 236 -0.54 60.65 21.30
CA VAL A 236 -1.78 61.44 21.40
C VAL A 236 -1.86 62.16 22.75
N THR A 237 -1.51 61.47 23.84
CA THR A 237 -1.42 62.09 25.17
C THR A 237 -0.40 63.22 25.20
N GLU A 238 0.82 63.01 24.68
CA GLU A 238 1.86 64.05 24.60
C GLU A 238 1.41 65.25 23.75
N MET A 239 0.76 65.01 22.60
CA MET A 239 0.21 66.07 21.75
C MET A 239 -0.89 66.86 22.47
N MET A 240 -1.79 66.18 23.20
CA MET A 240 -2.82 66.83 24.00
C MET A 240 -2.20 67.68 25.12
N SER A 241 -1.23 67.13 25.86
CA SER A 241 -0.52 67.86 26.91
C SER A 241 0.19 69.10 26.35
N SER A 242 0.83 69.01 25.18
CA SER A 242 1.44 70.17 24.51
C SER A 242 0.41 71.22 24.14
N LEU A 243 -0.73 70.83 23.55
CA LEU A 243 -1.77 71.76 23.15
C LEU A 243 -2.41 72.46 24.37
N LEU A 244 -2.62 71.73 25.46
CA LEU A 244 -3.09 72.30 26.73
C LEU A 244 -2.08 73.32 27.28
N LYS A 245 -0.77 73.03 27.18
CA LYS A 245 0.29 73.96 27.56
C LYS A 245 0.27 75.24 26.71
N ASP A 246 0.19 75.12 25.39
CA ASP A 246 0.15 76.28 24.48
C ASP A 246 -1.11 77.13 24.72
N LEU A 247 -2.27 76.51 24.96
CA LEU A 247 -3.50 77.21 25.34
C LEU A 247 -3.35 77.97 26.66
N THR A 248 -2.59 77.42 27.60
CA THR A 248 -2.30 78.05 28.88
C THR A 248 -1.36 79.26 28.68
N GLU A 249 -0.30 79.12 27.89
CA GLU A 249 0.64 80.21 27.56
C GLU A 249 -0.07 81.36 26.81
N ILE A 250 -0.95 81.06 25.85
CA ILE A 250 -1.77 82.08 25.16
C ILE A 250 -2.72 82.77 26.15
N GLY A 251 -3.37 82.00 27.04
CA GLY A 251 -4.23 82.55 28.08
C GLY A 251 -3.52 83.57 28.98
N ILE A 252 -2.27 83.28 29.34
CA ILE A 252 -1.40 84.19 30.10
C ILE A 252 -1.06 85.44 29.26
N ALA A 253 -0.64 85.27 28.00
CA ALA A 253 -0.23 86.38 27.13
C ALA A 253 -1.37 87.35 26.79
N VAL A 254 -2.62 86.87 26.73
CA VAL A 254 -3.81 87.70 26.49
C VAL A 254 -4.30 88.43 27.76
N GLY A 255 -3.67 88.19 28.91
CA GLY A 255 -3.90 88.93 30.16
C GLY A 255 -4.90 88.30 31.13
N ASN A 256 -5.23 87.02 30.97
CA ASN A 256 -6.08 86.26 31.90
C ASN A 256 -5.21 85.42 32.85
N ASN A 257 -4.97 85.91 34.07
CA ASN A 257 -4.15 85.22 35.09
C ASN A 257 -4.96 84.32 36.07
N GLU A 258 -6.28 84.19 35.90
CA GLU A 258 -7.15 83.52 36.90
C GLU A 258 -7.26 81.99 36.77
N ILE A 259 -6.57 81.34 35.83
CA ILE A 259 -6.72 79.88 35.65
C ILE A 259 -5.37 79.21 35.87
N LYS A 260 -5.11 78.85 37.14
CA LYS A 260 -3.98 78.00 37.51
C LYS A 260 -4.25 76.56 37.08
N GLN A 261 -3.18 75.89 36.63
CA GLN A 261 -3.16 74.47 36.26
C GLN A 261 -3.87 73.60 37.31
N HIS A 262 -4.86 72.83 36.87
CA HIS A 262 -5.29 71.65 37.61
C HIS A 262 -4.37 70.50 37.19
N GLU A 263 -3.21 70.40 37.82
CA GLU A 263 -2.39 69.18 37.75
C GLU A 263 -3.08 68.11 38.59
N GLY A 264 -3.83 67.22 37.94
CA GLY A 264 -4.30 65.99 38.56
C GLY A 264 -5.70 65.58 38.18
N SER A 265 -5.83 64.72 37.17
CA SER A 265 -6.82 63.64 37.08
C SER A 265 -6.63 62.95 35.72
N GLY A 266 -6.22 61.68 35.73
CA GLY A 266 -5.91 60.88 34.53
C GLY A 266 -7.13 60.46 33.69
N LEU A 267 -8.18 61.28 33.65
CA LEU A 267 -9.38 61.04 32.85
C LEU A 267 -9.33 61.95 31.61
N ILE A 268 -8.94 61.36 30.49
CA ILE A 268 -8.86 61.99 29.16
C ILE A 268 -10.14 62.79 28.82
N ASP A 269 -11.32 62.35 29.28
CA ASP A 269 -12.59 63.06 29.07
C ASP A 269 -12.71 64.40 29.82
N GLU A 270 -12.09 64.52 30.99
CA GLU A 270 -12.04 65.78 31.76
C GLU A 270 -11.12 66.79 31.07
N GLU A 271 -9.97 66.33 30.57
CA GLU A 271 -9.03 67.12 29.77
C GLU A 271 -9.67 67.64 28.47
N PHE A 272 -10.44 66.79 27.76
CA PHE A 272 -11.20 67.20 26.58
C PHE A 272 -12.28 68.26 26.87
N THR A 273 -12.87 68.24 28.07
CA THR A 273 -13.90 69.20 28.47
C THR A 273 -13.27 70.55 28.84
N VAL A 274 -12.15 70.55 29.57
CA VAL A 274 -11.37 71.76 29.87
C VAL A 274 -10.83 72.41 28.60
N ALA A 275 -10.27 71.63 27.67
CA ALA A 275 -9.82 72.13 26.37
C ALA A 275 -10.95 72.78 25.56
N ARG A 276 -12.15 72.17 25.54
CA ARG A 276 -13.32 72.72 24.84
C ARG A 276 -13.75 74.08 25.36
N LEU A 277 -13.74 74.26 26.69
CA LEU A 277 -14.09 75.52 27.34
C LEU A 277 -13.04 76.61 27.05
N TYR A 278 -11.75 76.26 27.12
CA TYR A 278 -10.64 77.16 26.75
C TYR A 278 -10.75 77.65 25.30
N ILE A 279 -10.97 76.73 24.36
CA ILE A 279 -11.14 77.05 22.93
C ILE A 279 -12.35 77.98 22.74
N SER A 280 -13.46 77.74 23.44
CA SER A 280 -14.65 78.58 23.35
C SER A 280 -14.40 80.01 23.84
N LYS A 281 -13.66 80.18 24.95
CA LYS A 281 -13.30 81.49 25.47
C LYS A 281 -12.34 82.22 24.52
N MET A 282 -11.24 81.58 24.10
CA MET A 282 -10.31 82.18 23.13
C MET A 282 -10.98 82.57 21.81
N LYS A 283 -11.90 81.73 21.30
CA LYS A 283 -12.67 82.04 20.08
C LYS A 283 -13.44 83.35 20.20
N SER A 284 -13.95 83.69 21.38
CA SER A 284 -14.66 84.96 21.61
C SER A 284 -13.72 86.17 21.61
N GLU A 285 -12.53 86.04 22.23
CA GLU A 285 -11.52 87.09 22.28
C GLU A 285 -10.86 87.31 20.91
N VAL A 286 -10.54 86.24 20.17
CA VAL A 286 -10.06 86.31 18.78
C VAL A 286 -11.08 87.00 17.87
N LYS A 287 -12.38 86.73 18.01
CA LYS A 287 -13.42 87.45 17.24
C LYS A 287 -13.41 88.96 17.50
N SER A 288 -13.16 89.37 18.75
CA SER A 288 -13.04 90.79 19.10
C SER A 288 -11.80 91.41 18.43
N MET A 289 -10.66 90.70 18.48
CA MET A 289 -9.41 91.14 17.86
C MET A 289 -9.52 91.24 16.33
N VAL A 290 -10.19 90.27 15.68
CA VAL A 290 -10.46 90.30 14.23
C VAL A 290 -11.28 91.52 13.82
N LYS A 291 -12.27 91.93 14.62
CA LYS A 291 -13.03 93.17 14.35
C LYS A 291 -12.12 94.40 14.38
N ARG A 292 -11.20 94.46 15.34
CA ARG A 292 -10.22 95.55 15.46
C ARG A 292 -9.24 95.56 14.29
N CYS A 293 -8.75 94.39 13.85
CA CYS A 293 -7.87 94.28 12.68
C CYS A 293 -8.56 94.76 11.39
N LYS A 294 -9.81 94.33 11.13
CA LYS A 294 -10.58 94.80 9.97
C LYS A 294 -10.75 96.33 9.93
N GLN A 295 -10.91 96.94 11.09
CA GLN A 295 -11.02 98.40 11.16
C GLN A 295 -9.69 99.09 10.83
N LEU A 296 -8.56 98.50 11.24
CA LEU A 296 -7.23 98.98 10.87
C LEU A 296 -6.93 98.76 9.37
N GLU A 297 -7.32 97.63 8.80
CA GLU A 297 -7.20 97.34 7.36
C GLU A 297 -7.96 98.35 6.51
N ASN A 298 -9.17 98.75 6.93
CA ASN A 298 -9.94 99.79 6.24
C ASN A 298 -9.21 101.14 6.26
N THR A 299 -8.68 101.55 7.42
CA THR A 299 -7.89 102.79 7.51
C THR A 299 -6.60 102.74 6.70
N GLN A 300 -5.96 101.56 6.61
CA GLN A 300 -4.77 101.35 5.78
C GLN A 300 -5.11 101.45 4.29
N SER A 301 -6.22 100.85 3.86
CA SER A 301 -6.71 100.92 2.47
C SER A 301 -7.00 102.36 2.04
N GLU A 302 -7.62 103.16 2.92
CA GLU A 302 -7.83 104.59 2.69
C GLU A 302 -6.51 105.37 2.59
N GLY A 303 -5.50 105.02 3.41
CA GLY A 303 -4.16 105.57 3.31
C GLY A 303 -3.46 105.23 1.99
N ASN A 304 -3.54 103.97 1.54
CA ASN A 304 -2.94 103.54 0.28
C ASN A 304 -3.58 104.23 -0.93
N LYS A 305 -4.91 104.42 -0.95
CA LYS A 305 -5.56 105.16 -2.04
C LYS A 305 -5.01 106.58 -2.19
N LYS A 306 -4.80 107.28 -1.08
CA LYS A 306 -4.19 108.62 -1.09
C LYS A 306 -2.75 108.57 -1.60
N MET A 307 -2.00 107.54 -1.23
CA MET A 307 -0.63 107.35 -1.73
C MET A 307 -0.62 107.12 -3.25
N ASP A 308 -1.48 106.25 -3.78
CA ASP A 308 -1.60 105.99 -5.23
C ASP A 308 -1.99 107.25 -6.01
N GLU A 309 -2.86 108.10 -5.44
CA GLU A 309 -3.21 109.41 -6.02
C GLU A 309 -1.97 110.32 -6.11
N THR A 310 -1.19 110.42 -5.04
CA THR A 310 0.06 111.21 -5.05
C THR A 310 1.11 110.66 -6.01
N GLU A 311 1.19 109.34 -6.19
CA GLU A 311 2.12 108.71 -7.12
C GLU A 311 1.75 109.00 -8.59
N LYS A 312 0.46 109.00 -8.91
CA LYS A 312 -0.03 109.39 -10.25
C LYS A 312 0.29 110.85 -10.57
N GLU A 313 0.11 111.76 -9.61
CA GLU A 313 0.48 113.17 -9.76
C GLU A 313 2.00 113.33 -9.99
N LEU A 314 2.81 112.57 -9.27
CA LEU A 314 4.26 112.55 -9.45
C LEU A 314 4.66 112.02 -10.84
N ALA A 315 4.05 110.94 -11.31
CA ALA A 315 4.30 110.37 -12.63
C ALA A 315 3.94 111.35 -13.75
N ALA A 316 2.84 112.10 -13.61
CA ALA A 316 2.46 113.15 -14.54
C ALA A 316 3.53 114.26 -14.62
N CYS A 317 4.07 114.68 -13.47
CA CYS A 317 5.18 115.64 -13.42
C CYS A 317 6.45 115.10 -14.10
N GLN A 318 6.81 113.82 -13.87
CA GLN A 318 7.97 113.19 -14.51
C GLN A 318 7.82 113.08 -16.03
N LEU A 319 6.63 112.74 -16.53
CA LEU A 319 6.35 112.71 -17.96
C LEU A 319 6.55 114.09 -18.60
N LEU A 320 6.06 115.14 -17.95
CA LEU A 320 6.25 116.52 -18.41
C LEU A 320 7.74 116.88 -18.51
N ILE A 321 8.55 116.46 -17.52
CA ILE A 321 10.01 116.63 -17.55
C ILE A 321 10.62 115.89 -18.76
N SER A 322 10.27 114.62 -18.97
CA SER A 322 10.78 113.82 -20.10
C SER A 322 10.43 114.43 -21.47
N GLN A 323 9.22 114.99 -21.62
CA GLN A 323 8.84 115.72 -22.83
C GLN A 323 9.74 116.94 -23.07
N HIS A 324 10.05 117.71 -22.04
CA HIS A 324 10.98 118.82 -22.13
C HIS A 324 12.40 118.35 -22.49
N GLU A 325 12.88 117.25 -21.91
CA GLU A 325 14.19 116.67 -22.25
C GLU A 325 14.27 116.20 -23.70
N ALA A 326 13.23 115.54 -24.23
CA ALA A 326 13.16 115.13 -25.63
C ALA A 326 13.19 116.34 -26.58
N LYS A 327 12.46 117.40 -26.23
CA LYS A 327 12.49 118.66 -26.98
C LYS A 327 13.90 119.24 -27.02
N ILE A 328 14.61 119.26 -25.88
CA ILE A 328 16.02 119.69 -25.82
C ILE A 328 16.89 118.82 -26.74
N LYS A 329 16.78 117.49 -26.70
CA LYS A 329 17.56 116.59 -27.56
C LYS A 329 17.33 116.86 -29.05
N SER A 330 16.08 117.00 -29.48
CA SER A 330 15.77 117.28 -30.89
C SER A 330 16.34 118.62 -31.37
N LEU A 331 16.34 119.64 -30.51
CA LEU A 331 16.98 120.92 -30.80
C LEU A 331 18.50 120.77 -30.88
N THR A 332 19.11 119.94 -30.04
CA THR A 332 20.55 119.64 -30.09
C THR A 332 20.94 118.87 -31.36
N GLU A 333 20.15 117.89 -31.80
CA GLU A 333 20.37 117.15 -33.05
C GLU A 333 20.25 118.06 -34.27
N TYR A 334 19.26 118.96 -34.28
CA TYR A 334 19.15 119.98 -35.32
C TYR A 334 20.43 120.84 -35.40
N LEU A 335 20.96 121.25 -34.25
CA LEU A 335 22.20 122.01 -34.17
C LEU A 335 23.41 121.22 -34.69
N GLN A 336 23.53 119.93 -34.33
CA GLN A 336 24.58 119.05 -34.88
C GLN A 336 24.46 118.84 -36.40
N ASN A 337 23.26 118.70 -36.94
CA ASN A 337 23.06 118.53 -38.39
C ASN A 337 23.50 119.79 -39.15
N VAL A 338 23.21 120.98 -38.60
CA VAL A 338 23.76 122.24 -39.13
C VAL A 338 25.29 122.23 -39.09
N GLU A 339 25.89 121.72 -38.03
CA GLU A 339 27.34 121.65 -37.85
C GLU A 339 28.00 120.58 -38.75
N GLN A 340 27.34 119.45 -39.01
CA GLN A 340 27.77 118.45 -39.98
C GLN A 340 27.66 118.99 -41.41
N LYS A 341 26.60 119.73 -41.72
CA LYS A 341 26.46 120.40 -43.02
C LYS A 341 27.55 121.46 -43.22
N LYS A 342 27.92 122.16 -42.14
CA LYS A 342 29.10 123.04 -42.14
C LYS A 342 30.38 122.26 -42.44
N ARG A 343 30.62 121.11 -41.78
CA ARG A 343 31.78 120.25 -42.08
C ARG A 343 31.78 119.68 -43.51
N GLN A 344 30.63 119.26 -44.03
CA GLN A 344 30.52 118.80 -45.42
C GLN A 344 30.92 119.92 -46.39
N LEU A 345 30.48 121.15 -46.13
CA LEU A 345 30.90 122.31 -46.92
C LEU A 345 32.42 122.58 -46.78
N GLU A 346 33.00 122.34 -45.60
CA GLU A 346 34.46 122.40 -45.40
C GLU A 346 35.19 121.29 -46.20
N GLU A 347 34.68 120.06 -46.18
CA GLU A 347 35.20 118.92 -46.97
C GLU A 347 35.03 119.12 -48.47
N ASP A 348 33.91 119.70 -48.93
CA ASP A 348 33.70 120.04 -50.33
C ASP A 348 34.75 121.08 -50.77
N VAL A 349 35.05 122.06 -49.92
CA VAL A 349 36.15 123.02 -50.14
C VAL A 349 37.50 122.30 -50.23
N ASP A 350 37.77 121.34 -49.35
CA ASP A 350 39.00 120.53 -49.40
C ASP A 350 39.05 119.61 -50.63
N SER A 351 37.92 119.06 -51.08
CA SER A 351 37.82 118.23 -52.28
C SER A 351 38.08 119.03 -53.55
N LEU A 352 37.59 120.27 -53.60
CA LEU A 352 37.89 121.20 -54.68
C LEU A 352 39.38 121.59 -54.65
N ASN A 353 39.97 121.74 -53.45
CA ASN A 353 41.42 121.88 -53.31
C ASN A 353 42.17 120.62 -53.79
N GLU A 354 41.68 119.42 -53.51
CA GLU A 354 42.25 118.17 -54.02
C GLU A 354 42.09 118.03 -55.53
N GLU A 355 40.98 118.47 -56.13
CA GLU A 355 40.82 118.52 -57.58
C GLU A 355 41.77 119.52 -58.22
N LEU A 356 42.01 120.67 -57.59
CA LEU A 356 43.08 121.59 -57.98
C LEU A 356 44.46 120.89 -57.93
N VAL A 357 44.71 120.07 -56.91
CA VAL A 357 45.94 119.26 -56.79
C VAL A 357 45.95 118.13 -57.82
N LYS A 358 44.82 117.47 -58.11
CA LYS A 358 44.70 116.38 -59.10
C LYS A 358 44.88 116.91 -60.51
N ILE A 359 44.37 118.07 -60.85
CA ILE A 359 44.67 118.72 -62.14
C ILE A 359 46.17 119.05 -62.19
N SER A 360 46.73 119.63 -61.12
CA SER A 360 48.19 119.84 -60.99
C SER A 360 49.01 118.53 -61.03
N ALA A 361 48.42 117.40 -60.64
CA ALA A 361 49.04 116.08 -60.65
C ALA A 361 48.77 115.29 -61.93
N GLN A 362 47.66 115.51 -62.65
CA GLN A 362 47.34 114.96 -63.96
C GLN A 362 48.23 115.64 -65.03
N ASP A 363 48.55 116.92 -64.83
CA ASP A 363 49.68 117.60 -65.47
C ASP A 363 51.03 116.88 -65.21
N LYS A 364 51.20 116.24 -64.04
CA LYS A 364 52.39 115.44 -63.68
C LYS A 364 52.29 113.94 -64.06
N VAL A 365 51.10 113.34 -64.20
CA VAL A 365 50.88 111.89 -64.43
C VAL A 365 50.69 111.55 -65.91
N HIS A 366 50.36 112.52 -66.76
CA HIS A 366 50.78 112.45 -68.17
C HIS A 366 52.29 112.22 -68.30
N ALA A 367 53.09 112.53 -67.28
CA ALA A 367 54.51 112.20 -67.24
C ALA A 367 54.84 110.76 -66.77
N MET A 368 53.87 109.92 -66.33
CA MET A 368 54.17 108.66 -65.61
C MET A 368 53.32 107.41 -65.96
N GLU A 369 52.41 107.41 -66.94
CA GLU A 369 51.67 106.18 -67.35
C GLU A 369 52.56 105.08 -67.99
N LYS A 370 52.99 104.14 -67.15
CA LYS A 370 53.01 102.68 -67.40
C LYS A 370 52.84 101.90 -66.08
N GLU A 371 51.84 100.99 -66.06
CA GLU A 371 51.57 99.78 -65.20
C GLU A 371 50.74 99.83 -63.87
N SER A 372 49.97 98.73 -63.60
CA SER A 372 48.92 98.52 -62.55
C SER A 372 48.66 97.01 -62.18
N GLU A 373 48.17 96.69 -60.94
CA GLU A 373 47.44 95.46 -60.48
C GLU A 373 46.73 95.63 -59.06
N ILE A 374 45.59 94.94 -58.72
CA ILE A 374 45.19 94.28 -57.40
C ILE A 374 43.67 94.08 -56.97
N GLN A 375 42.58 94.72 -57.46
CA GLN A 375 41.27 94.71 -56.71
C GLN A 375 40.18 93.61 -56.93
N SER A 376 40.27 92.63 -57.84
CA SER A 376 39.14 91.74 -58.21
C SER A 376 38.87 90.48 -57.33
N ALA A 377 39.72 90.18 -56.33
CA ALA A 377 39.75 88.84 -55.73
C ALA A 377 38.84 88.60 -54.49
N ASN A 378 38.34 89.66 -53.83
CA ASN A 378 37.73 89.52 -52.49
C ASN A 378 36.24 89.10 -52.49
N GLU A 379 35.45 89.46 -53.50
CA GLU A 379 33.99 89.22 -53.49
C GLU A 379 33.60 87.76 -53.77
N VAL A 380 34.38 87.05 -54.59
CA VAL A 380 34.13 85.62 -54.91
C VAL A 380 34.30 84.73 -53.67
N LYS A 381 35.13 85.15 -52.72
CA LYS A 381 35.45 84.38 -51.51
C LYS A 381 34.26 84.26 -50.54
N GLU A 382 33.46 85.31 -50.39
CA GLU A 382 32.38 85.36 -49.37
C GLU A 382 31.17 84.47 -49.73
N ALA A 383 30.85 84.34 -51.03
CA ALA A 383 29.72 83.52 -51.48
C ALA A 383 29.95 82.02 -51.25
N VAL A 384 31.19 81.55 -51.45
CA VAL A 384 31.57 80.15 -51.22
C VAL A 384 31.45 79.77 -49.74
N GLU A 385 31.77 80.69 -48.83
CA GLU A 385 31.68 80.46 -47.38
C GLU A 385 30.23 80.23 -46.91
N LYS A 386 29.25 81.01 -47.41
CA LYS A 386 27.84 80.82 -47.05
C LYS A 386 27.28 79.48 -47.53
N GLN A 387 27.69 79.02 -48.72
CA GLN A 387 27.25 77.73 -49.25
C GLN A 387 27.79 76.56 -48.42
N ILE A 388 29.05 76.61 -48.00
CA ILE A 388 29.65 75.59 -47.11
C ILE A 388 28.93 75.55 -45.77
N GLN A 389 28.57 76.71 -45.22
CA GLN A 389 27.88 76.80 -43.93
C GLN A 389 26.46 76.20 -43.99
N SER A 390 25.69 76.48 -45.04
CA SER A 390 24.36 75.89 -45.23
C SER A 390 24.40 74.36 -45.35
N HIS A 391 25.36 73.81 -46.10
CA HIS A 391 25.51 72.36 -46.21
C HIS A 391 25.84 71.71 -44.86
N ARG A 392 26.74 72.33 -44.08
CA ARG A 392 27.08 71.86 -42.73
C ARG A 392 25.86 71.79 -41.81
N GLU A 393 24.99 72.78 -41.85
CA GLU A 393 23.77 72.81 -41.03
C GLU A 393 22.76 71.72 -41.39
N VAL A 394 22.57 71.42 -42.68
CA VAL A 394 21.68 70.34 -43.12
C VAL A 394 22.22 68.97 -42.70
N HIS A 395 23.52 68.73 -42.87
CA HIS A 395 24.15 67.49 -42.40
C HIS A 395 24.06 67.33 -40.88
N GLN A 396 24.27 68.42 -40.13
CA GLN A 396 24.14 68.42 -38.67
C GLN A 396 22.73 67.99 -38.23
N LYS A 397 21.68 68.50 -38.91
CA LYS A 397 20.27 68.15 -38.62
C LYS A 397 19.92 66.70 -38.96
N GLN A 398 20.45 66.15 -40.05
CA GLN A 398 20.24 64.73 -40.38
C GLN A 398 20.93 63.83 -39.35
N ILE A 399 22.13 64.18 -38.91
CA ILE A 399 22.85 63.42 -37.88
C ILE A 399 22.11 63.47 -36.54
N SER A 400 21.54 64.61 -36.16
CA SER A 400 20.73 64.68 -34.93
C SER A 400 19.46 63.82 -35.03
N SER A 401 18.73 63.89 -36.15
CA SER A 401 17.53 63.05 -36.36
C SER A 401 17.84 61.56 -36.29
N LEU A 402 18.95 61.11 -36.90
CA LEU A 402 19.36 59.71 -36.85
C LEU A 402 19.78 59.26 -35.45
N ARG A 403 20.37 60.16 -34.63
CA ARG A 403 20.69 59.87 -33.23
C ARG A 403 19.43 59.71 -32.39
N ASP A 404 18.44 60.58 -32.58
CA ASP A 404 17.16 60.49 -31.89
C ASP A 404 16.39 59.21 -32.28
N GLU A 405 16.41 58.84 -33.56
CA GLU A 405 15.85 57.56 -34.04
C GLU A 405 16.59 56.34 -33.48
N LEU A 406 17.91 56.43 -33.30
CA LEU A 406 18.69 55.35 -32.71
C LEU A 406 18.39 55.21 -31.22
N GLU A 407 18.31 56.32 -30.47
CA GLU A 407 17.96 56.33 -29.06
C GLU A 407 16.54 55.78 -28.81
N THR A 408 15.58 56.13 -29.66
CA THR A 408 14.21 55.59 -29.57
C THR A 408 14.15 54.09 -29.86
N LYS A 409 14.93 53.59 -30.84
CA LYS A 409 15.04 52.14 -31.10
C LYS A 409 15.74 51.41 -29.97
N GLU A 410 16.78 51.98 -29.38
CA GLU A 410 17.47 51.40 -28.21
C GLU A 410 16.54 51.30 -26.99
N LYS A 411 15.75 52.34 -26.71
CA LYS A 411 14.70 52.29 -25.67
C LYS A 411 13.69 51.18 -25.94
N LEU A 412 13.17 51.09 -27.17
CA LEU A 412 12.23 50.04 -27.55
C LEU A 412 12.82 48.62 -27.41
N ILE A 413 14.08 48.42 -27.77
CA ILE A 413 14.76 47.13 -27.58
C ILE A 413 14.84 46.78 -26.09
N THR A 414 15.15 47.75 -25.25
CA THR A 414 15.24 47.58 -23.79
C THR A 414 13.87 47.21 -23.21
N ASP A 415 12.81 47.93 -23.59
CA ASP A 415 11.44 47.65 -23.16
C ASP A 415 10.97 46.25 -23.62
N LEU A 416 11.32 45.84 -24.84
CA LEU A 416 11.01 44.50 -25.37
C LEU A 416 11.79 43.40 -24.64
N GLN A 417 13.03 43.66 -24.21
CA GLN A 417 13.83 42.74 -23.42
C GLN A 417 13.22 42.55 -22.02
N ASP A 418 12.85 43.64 -21.36
CA ASP A 418 12.19 43.61 -20.04
C ASP A 418 10.84 42.89 -20.11
N LEU A 419 10.06 43.14 -21.16
CA LEU A 419 8.78 42.45 -21.38
C LEU A 419 8.99 40.95 -21.61
N ASN A 420 9.99 40.55 -22.42
CA ASN A 420 10.32 39.14 -22.62
C ASN A 420 10.75 38.46 -21.33
N GLN A 421 11.57 39.13 -20.51
CA GLN A 421 12.01 38.59 -19.23
C GLN A 421 10.82 38.41 -18.28
N LYS A 422 9.90 39.37 -18.25
CA LYS A 422 8.66 39.28 -17.46
C LYS A 422 7.76 38.13 -17.92
N ILE A 423 7.60 37.94 -19.22
CA ILE A 423 6.81 36.83 -19.79
C ILE A 423 7.45 35.47 -19.43
N LEU A 424 8.78 35.35 -19.52
CA LEU A 424 9.49 34.12 -19.15
C LEU A 424 9.28 33.76 -17.67
N LEU A 425 9.36 34.75 -16.78
CA LEU A 425 9.13 34.54 -15.34
C LEU A 425 7.70 34.12 -15.04
N GLU A 426 6.70 34.74 -15.67
CA GLU A 426 5.30 34.35 -15.54
C GLU A 426 5.04 32.95 -16.11
N GLN A 427 5.66 32.60 -17.25
CA GLN A 427 5.55 31.26 -17.82
C GLN A 427 6.12 30.19 -16.87
N GLU A 428 7.26 30.46 -16.24
CA GLU A 428 7.87 29.53 -15.28
C GLU A 428 7.02 29.41 -14.00
N ARG A 429 6.49 30.54 -13.51
CA ARG A 429 5.57 30.55 -12.37
C ARG A 429 4.33 29.70 -12.64
N LEU A 430 3.71 29.87 -13.82
CA LEU A 430 2.53 29.11 -14.24
C LEU A 430 2.83 27.61 -14.41
N LYS A 431 4.02 27.24 -14.91
CA LYS A 431 4.44 25.83 -14.97
C LYS A 431 4.53 25.21 -13.58
N VAL A 432 5.16 25.91 -12.64
CA VAL A 432 5.29 25.43 -11.25
C VAL A 432 3.91 25.31 -10.59
N GLU A 433 3.03 26.28 -10.79
CA GLU A 433 1.65 26.21 -10.31
C GLU A 433 0.89 25.03 -10.94
N HIS A 434 1.05 24.78 -12.25
CA HIS A 434 0.43 23.66 -12.94
C HIS A 434 0.89 22.29 -12.41
N GLU A 435 2.20 22.10 -12.22
CA GLU A 435 2.74 20.85 -11.67
C GLU A 435 2.29 20.63 -10.22
N LYS A 436 2.24 21.69 -9.40
CA LYS A 436 1.65 21.61 -8.05
C LYS A 436 0.18 21.19 -8.10
N LEU A 437 -0.62 21.82 -8.96
CA LEU A 437 -2.05 21.53 -9.07
C LEU A 437 -2.27 20.08 -9.53
N LYS A 438 -1.49 19.62 -10.51
CA LYS A 438 -1.49 18.24 -11.00
C LYS A 438 -1.11 17.23 -9.91
N SER A 439 -0.12 17.55 -9.07
CA SER A 439 0.22 16.70 -7.92
C SER A 439 -0.95 16.62 -6.93
N THR A 440 -1.59 17.75 -6.60
CA THR A 440 -2.73 17.76 -5.68
C THR A 440 -3.95 17.01 -6.23
N ASP A 441 -4.17 17.07 -7.55
CA ASP A 441 -5.24 16.33 -8.23
C ASP A 441 -5.01 14.81 -8.19
N GLN A 442 -3.77 14.37 -8.41
CA GLN A 442 -3.39 12.97 -8.31
C GLN A 442 -3.55 12.44 -6.88
N GLU A 443 -3.16 13.22 -5.87
CA GLU A 443 -3.32 12.86 -4.45
C GLU A 443 -4.79 12.76 -4.05
N LYS A 444 -5.62 13.73 -4.47
CA LYS A 444 -7.07 13.69 -4.27
C LYS A 444 -7.70 12.48 -4.94
N SER A 445 -7.26 12.13 -6.15
CA SER A 445 -7.73 10.95 -6.87
C SER A 445 -7.40 9.65 -6.14
N ARG A 446 -6.19 9.53 -5.58
CA ARG A 446 -5.80 8.38 -4.74
C ARG A 446 -6.66 8.29 -3.48
N LYS A 447 -6.83 9.42 -2.78
CA LYS A 447 -7.64 9.47 -1.55
C LYS A 447 -9.12 9.15 -1.82
N LEU A 448 -9.65 9.59 -2.96
CA LEU A 448 -11.00 9.23 -3.38
C LEU A 448 -11.12 7.72 -3.61
N HIS A 449 -10.15 7.11 -4.30
CA HIS A 449 -10.13 5.67 -4.53
C HIS A 449 -10.10 4.87 -3.22
N GLU A 450 -9.26 5.27 -2.27
CA GLU A 450 -9.22 4.65 -0.93
C GLU A 450 -10.56 4.78 -0.19
N LEU A 451 -11.19 5.96 -0.22
CA LEU A 451 -12.50 6.18 0.40
C LEU A 451 -13.59 5.32 -0.25
N THR A 452 -13.57 5.17 -1.58
CA THR A 452 -14.48 4.27 -2.29
C THR A 452 -14.28 2.82 -1.84
N MET A 453 -13.04 2.33 -1.77
CA MET A 453 -12.77 0.96 -1.30
C MET A 453 -13.22 0.75 0.15
N MET A 454 -13.05 1.75 1.02
CA MET A 454 -13.52 1.70 2.40
C MET A 454 -15.05 1.73 2.49
N GLN A 455 -15.71 2.47 1.62
CA GLN A 455 -17.17 2.48 1.50
C GLN A 455 -17.69 1.09 1.06
N ASP A 456 -17.09 0.49 0.04
CA ASP A 456 -17.48 -0.84 -0.45
C ASP A 456 -17.34 -1.90 0.63
N ARG A 457 -16.24 -1.88 1.40
CA ARG A 457 -16.06 -2.78 2.56
C ARG A 457 -17.12 -2.56 3.65
N ARG A 458 -17.51 -1.32 3.91
CA ARG A 458 -18.59 -1.01 4.87
C ARG A 458 -19.94 -1.47 4.36
N GLU A 459 -20.21 -1.33 3.07
CA GLU A 459 -21.44 -1.78 2.44
C GLU A 459 -21.54 -3.31 2.50
N GLN A 460 -20.44 -4.03 2.24
CA GLN A 460 -20.35 -5.48 2.37
C GLN A 460 -20.64 -5.93 3.80
N ALA A 461 -19.96 -5.34 4.80
CA ALA A 461 -20.23 -5.65 6.21
C ALA A 461 -21.68 -5.36 6.61
N ARG A 462 -22.30 -4.32 6.03
CA ARG A 462 -23.72 -4.02 6.22
C ARG A 462 -24.64 -5.09 5.64
N GLN A 463 -24.32 -5.60 4.45
CA GLN A 463 -25.08 -6.70 3.83
C GLN A 463 -24.95 -7.99 4.65
N ASP A 464 -23.76 -8.30 5.14
CA ASP A 464 -23.52 -9.48 5.97
C ASP A 464 -24.30 -9.38 7.31
N LEU A 465 -24.27 -8.21 7.95
CA LEU A 465 -25.08 -7.94 9.15
C LEU A 465 -26.58 -8.06 8.87
N LYS A 466 -27.05 -7.56 7.73
CA LYS A 466 -28.46 -7.70 7.35
C LYS A 466 -28.86 -9.16 7.17
N GLY A 467 -28.01 -10.00 6.58
CA GLY A 467 -28.25 -11.44 6.47
C GLY A 467 -28.34 -12.13 7.85
N LEU A 468 -27.51 -11.70 8.80
CA LEU A 468 -27.59 -12.16 10.19
C LEU A 468 -28.88 -11.69 10.88
N GLU A 469 -29.26 -10.42 10.71
CA GLU A 469 -30.52 -9.87 11.25
C GLU A 469 -31.75 -10.65 10.74
N GLU A 470 -31.80 -10.98 9.45
CA GLU A 470 -32.86 -11.80 8.86
C GLU A 470 -32.89 -13.21 9.44
N THR A 471 -31.72 -13.80 9.72
CA THR A 471 -31.61 -15.13 10.34
C THR A 471 -32.10 -15.09 11.79
N VAL A 472 -31.66 -14.11 12.58
CA VAL A 472 -32.11 -13.90 13.95
C VAL A 472 -33.62 -13.68 14.00
N ALA A 473 -34.18 -12.90 13.08
CA ALA A 473 -35.62 -12.69 12.99
C ALA A 473 -36.40 -14.00 12.75
N LYS A 474 -35.89 -14.89 11.89
CA LYS A 474 -36.49 -16.22 11.63
C LYS A 474 -36.43 -17.13 12.86
N GLU A 475 -35.31 -17.15 13.58
CA GLU A 475 -35.17 -17.92 14.82
C GLU A 475 -36.10 -17.40 15.92
N LEU A 476 -36.20 -16.08 16.09
CA LEU A 476 -37.14 -15.45 17.02
C LEU A 476 -38.60 -15.77 16.68
N GLN A 477 -38.96 -15.76 15.39
CA GLN A 477 -40.29 -16.17 14.95
C GLN A 477 -40.56 -17.65 15.27
N THR A 478 -39.57 -18.52 15.08
CA THR A 478 -39.66 -19.95 15.41
C THR A 478 -39.85 -20.17 16.91
N LEU A 479 -39.06 -19.49 17.74
CA LEU A 479 -39.21 -19.50 19.20
C LEU A 479 -40.58 -18.98 19.64
N HIS A 480 -41.08 -17.91 19.01
CA HIS A 480 -42.41 -17.39 19.29
C HIS A 480 -43.50 -18.43 18.98
N ASN A 481 -43.40 -19.12 17.84
CA ASN A 481 -44.33 -20.18 17.46
C ASN A 481 -44.30 -21.35 18.45
N LEU A 482 -43.09 -21.80 18.85
CA LEU A 482 -42.93 -22.86 19.86
C LEU A 482 -43.51 -22.46 21.22
N ARG A 483 -43.25 -21.24 21.67
CA ARG A 483 -43.86 -20.69 22.89
C ARG A 483 -45.37 -20.71 22.82
N LYS A 484 -45.95 -20.29 21.69
CA LYS A 484 -47.40 -20.30 21.47
C LYS A 484 -47.98 -21.71 21.57
N LEU A 485 -47.33 -22.69 20.94
CA LEU A 485 -47.72 -24.11 21.03
C LEU A 485 -47.64 -24.64 22.46
N PHE A 486 -46.55 -24.33 23.19
CA PHE A 486 -46.37 -24.74 24.58
C PHE A 486 -47.46 -24.15 25.50
N VAL A 487 -47.76 -22.86 25.35
CA VAL A 487 -48.83 -22.20 26.13
C VAL A 487 -50.20 -22.80 25.82
N GLN A 488 -50.48 -23.12 24.55
CA GLN A 488 -51.71 -23.82 24.18
C GLN A 488 -51.79 -25.21 24.82
N ASP A 489 -50.72 -26.02 24.74
CA ASP A 489 -50.66 -27.36 25.35
C ASP A 489 -50.75 -27.33 26.88
N LEU A 490 -50.18 -26.29 27.52
CA LEU A 490 -50.36 -26.06 28.94
C LEU A 490 -51.80 -25.68 29.27
N ALA A 491 -52.41 -24.77 28.52
CA ALA A 491 -53.79 -24.34 28.73
C ALA A 491 -54.78 -25.50 28.54
N THR A 492 -54.57 -26.36 27.55
CA THR A 492 -55.41 -27.57 27.35
C THR A 492 -55.23 -28.56 28.49
N ARG A 493 -54.00 -28.80 28.98
CA ARG A 493 -53.76 -29.63 30.16
C ARG A 493 -54.40 -29.07 31.42
N VAL A 494 -54.26 -27.77 31.68
CA VAL A 494 -54.86 -27.10 32.85
C VAL A 494 -56.38 -27.17 32.79
N LYS A 495 -56.99 -26.98 31.61
CA LYS A 495 -58.43 -27.13 31.43
C LYS A 495 -58.88 -28.57 31.69
N LYS A 496 -58.12 -29.55 31.19
CA LYS A 496 -58.38 -30.98 31.40
C LYS A 496 -58.16 -31.42 32.86
N SER A 497 -57.21 -30.83 33.58
CA SER A 497 -56.99 -31.10 35.01
C SER A 497 -58.03 -30.39 35.89
N ALA A 498 -58.45 -29.16 35.54
CA ALA A 498 -59.53 -28.46 36.23
C ALA A 498 -60.89 -29.16 36.09
N GLU A 499 -61.09 -29.98 35.05
CA GLU A 499 -62.25 -30.89 34.91
C GLU A 499 -62.12 -32.17 35.77
N MET A 500 -60.94 -32.48 36.32
CA MET A 500 -60.69 -33.67 37.16
C MET A 500 -60.53 -33.36 38.66
N ASP A 501 -60.29 -32.10 39.05
CA ASP A 501 -60.08 -31.68 40.45
C ASP A 501 -61.36 -31.10 41.10
N SER A 502 -62.54 -31.72 40.87
CA SER A 502 -63.75 -31.36 41.65
C SER A 502 -63.93 -32.17 42.92
N ASP A 503 -63.08 -33.15 43.22
CA ASP A 503 -63.10 -33.86 44.50
C ASP A 503 -61.72 -34.44 44.81
N GLU A 504 -61.41 -34.48 46.11
CA GLU A 504 -60.27 -35.12 46.77
C GLU A 504 -58.98 -34.31 46.92
N THR A 505 -58.71 -33.74 48.11
CA THR A 505 -58.32 -34.41 49.37
C THR A 505 -56.81 -34.31 49.56
N GLY A 506 -56.42 -33.89 50.77
CA GLY A 506 -55.07 -33.53 51.18
C GLY A 506 -53.96 -34.48 50.73
N GLY A 507 -52.85 -33.86 50.33
CA GLY A 507 -51.70 -34.48 49.68
C GLY A 507 -51.20 -35.76 50.35
N SER A 508 -51.23 -36.84 49.57
CA SER A 508 -50.69 -38.17 49.85
C SER A 508 -49.24 -38.13 50.34
N ALA A 509 -48.82 -39.14 51.11
CA ALA A 509 -47.45 -39.32 51.59
C ALA A 509 -46.38 -39.24 50.47
N ALA A 510 -46.74 -39.61 49.24
CA ALA A 510 -45.88 -39.46 48.06
C ALA A 510 -45.59 -37.99 47.72
N GLN A 511 -46.54 -37.08 47.95
CA GLN A 511 -46.35 -35.64 47.73
C GLN A 511 -45.41 -35.04 48.79
N LYS A 512 -45.49 -35.50 50.05
CA LYS A 512 -44.52 -35.13 51.10
C LYS A 512 -43.10 -35.62 50.79
N GLN A 513 -42.94 -36.84 50.28
CA GLN A 513 -41.63 -37.32 49.80
C GLN A 513 -41.11 -36.51 48.61
N LYS A 514 -42.00 -36.12 47.68
CA LYS A 514 -41.61 -35.29 46.54
C LYS A 514 -41.21 -33.87 46.95
N ILE A 515 -41.89 -33.28 47.92
CA ILE A 515 -41.50 -31.99 48.51
C ILE A 515 -40.14 -32.14 49.19
N SER A 516 -39.93 -33.17 50.02
CA SER A 516 -38.64 -33.43 50.67
C SER A 516 -37.49 -33.65 49.66
N PHE A 517 -37.75 -34.31 48.54
CA PHE A 517 -36.79 -34.48 47.45
C PHE A 517 -36.44 -33.17 46.75
N LEU A 518 -37.44 -32.29 46.55
CA LEU A 518 -37.24 -30.96 45.97
C LEU A 518 -36.51 -30.03 46.93
N GLU A 519 -36.81 -30.10 48.23
CA GLU A 519 -36.09 -29.35 49.28
C GLU A 519 -34.61 -29.75 49.33
N ASN A 520 -34.31 -31.06 49.26
CA ASN A 520 -32.92 -31.54 49.22
C ASN A 520 -32.21 -31.11 47.92
N ASN A 521 -32.87 -31.18 46.76
CA ASN A 521 -32.30 -30.67 45.51
C ASN A 521 -32.04 -29.16 45.58
N LEU A 522 -32.96 -28.38 46.15
CA LEU A 522 -32.80 -26.95 46.33
C LEU A 522 -31.62 -26.64 47.28
N GLU A 523 -31.45 -27.42 48.34
CA GLU A 523 -30.33 -27.30 49.26
C GLU A 523 -28.99 -27.64 48.60
N GLN A 524 -28.95 -28.69 47.77
CA GLN A 524 -27.77 -29.06 46.98
C GLN A 524 -27.42 -27.96 45.97
N LEU A 525 -28.39 -27.46 45.23
CA LEU A 525 -28.20 -26.36 44.28
C LEU A 525 -27.68 -25.09 44.98
N THR A 526 -28.18 -24.82 46.18
CA THR A 526 -27.70 -23.71 47.01
C THR A 526 -26.25 -23.92 47.46
N LYS A 527 -25.85 -25.15 47.79
CA LYS A 527 -24.45 -25.48 48.15
C LYS A 527 -23.52 -25.29 46.96
N VAL A 528 -23.90 -25.77 45.77
CA VAL A 528 -23.14 -25.58 44.53
C VAL A 528 -23.03 -24.11 44.19
N HIS A 529 -24.12 -23.35 44.28
CA HIS A 529 -24.10 -21.90 44.04
C HIS A 529 -23.16 -21.18 45.01
N LYS A 530 -23.21 -21.49 46.31
CA LYS A 530 -22.28 -20.94 47.29
C LYS A 530 -20.83 -21.32 47.00
N GLN A 531 -20.58 -22.54 46.52
CA GLN A 531 -19.24 -22.97 46.12
C GLN A 531 -18.73 -22.19 44.91
N LEU A 532 -19.53 -22.09 43.85
CA LEU A 532 -19.18 -21.32 42.65
C LEU A 532 -18.93 -19.85 42.97
N VAL A 533 -19.67 -19.25 43.91
CA VAL A 533 -19.42 -17.87 44.34
C VAL A 533 -18.07 -17.73 45.04
N ARG A 534 -17.68 -18.72 45.88
CA ARG A 534 -16.35 -18.74 46.53
C ARG A 534 -15.25 -18.95 45.50
N ASP A 535 -15.39 -19.93 44.62
CA ASP A 535 -14.41 -20.21 43.56
C ASP A 535 -14.25 -19.00 42.63
N ASN A 536 -15.35 -18.30 42.31
CA ASN A 536 -15.30 -17.08 41.52
C ASN A 536 -14.59 -15.93 42.25
N ALA A 537 -14.76 -15.82 43.57
CA ALA A 537 -14.03 -14.86 44.39
C ALA A 537 -12.52 -15.18 44.47
N ASP A 538 -12.17 -16.47 44.59
CA ASP A 538 -10.78 -16.93 44.59
C ASP A 538 -10.12 -16.72 43.22
N LEU A 539 -10.82 -17.03 42.12
CA LEU A 539 -10.36 -16.76 40.76
C LEU A 539 -10.16 -15.26 40.51
N ARG A 540 -11.05 -14.40 41.04
CA ARG A 540 -10.86 -12.94 40.97
C ARG A 540 -9.63 -12.46 41.74
N CYS A 541 -9.22 -13.16 42.80
CA CYS A 541 -7.99 -12.86 43.54
C CYS A 541 -6.73 -13.39 42.84
N GLU A 542 -6.82 -14.54 42.16
CA GLU A 542 -5.71 -15.16 41.43
C GLU A 542 -5.44 -14.52 40.07
N LEU A 543 -6.46 -14.04 39.37
CA LEU A 543 -6.34 -13.44 38.04
C LEU A 543 -5.33 -12.28 38.00
N PRO A 544 -5.32 -11.30 38.93
CA PRO A 544 -4.30 -10.26 38.96
C PRO A 544 -2.87 -10.78 39.20
N LYS A 545 -2.70 -11.91 39.90
CA LYS A 545 -1.38 -12.52 40.14
C LYS A 545 -0.87 -13.18 38.86
N LEU A 546 -1.74 -13.90 38.15
CA LEU A 546 -1.42 -14.50 36.86
C LEU A 546 -1.13 -13.43 35.80
N GLU A 547 -1.90 -12.33 35.76
CA GLU A 547 -1.63 -11.19 34.88
C GLU A 547 -0.28 -10.53 35.17
N LYS A 548 0.09 -10.37 36.46
CA LYS A 548 1.42 -9.85 36.84
C LYS A 548 2.53 -10.79 36.39
N ARG A 549 2.37 -12.10 36.57
CA ARG A 549 3.34 -13.10 36.10
C ARG A 549 3.46 -13.09 34.57
N LEU A 550 2.34 -12.97 33.87
CA LEU A 550 2.31 -12.89 32.41
C LEU A 550 3.04 -11.62 31.92
N ARG A 551 2.78 -10.46 32.54
CA ARG A 551 3.50 -9.22 32.21
C ARG A 551 5.00 -9.32 32.48
N ALA A 552 5.42 -9.86 33.62
CA ALA A 552 6.84 -10.04 33.93
C ALA A 552 7.53 -11.01 32.96
N THR A 553 6.84 -12.08 32.52
CA THR A 553 7.38 -13.00 31.51
C THR A 553 7.45 -12.34 30.14
N ALA A 554 6.44 -11.57 29.73
CA ALA A 554 6.45 -10.80 28.48
C ALA A 554 7.59 -9.75 28.47
N GLU A 555 7.81 -9.02 29.56
CA GLU A 555 8.93 -8.08 29.71
C GLU A 555 10.28 -8.79 29.61
N ARG A 556 10.42 -9.96 30.25
CA ARG A 556 11.64 -10.78 30.15
C ARG A 556 11.89 -11.25 28.71
N VAL A 557 10.84 -11.68 28.01
CA VAL A 557 10.94 -12.08 26.59
C VAL A 557 11.38 -10.91 25.73
N LYS A 558 10.76 -9.74 25.89
CA LYS A 558 11.15 -8.52 25.18
C LYS A 558 12.61 -8.12 25.43
N ALA A 559 13.09 -8.25 26.67
CA ALA A 559 14.49 -8.00 27.00
C ALA A 559 15.43 -9.01 26.31
N LEU A 560 15.07 -10.29 26.28
CA LEU A 560 15.83 -11.34 25.58
C LEU A 560 15.84 -11.14 24.06
N GLU A 561 14.71 -10.74 23.47
CA GLU A 561 14.62 -10.40 22.04
C GLU A 561 15.51 -9.20 21.69
N SER A 562 15.52 -8.17 22.52
CA SER A 562 16.41 -7.01 22.35
C SER A 562 17.88 -7.42 22.43
N ALA A 563 18.25 -8.25 23.43
CA ALA A 563 19.61 -8.75 23.57
C ALA A 563 20.03 -9.64 22.38
N LEU A 564 19.11 -10.47 21.86
CA LEU A 564 19.35 -11.30 20.68
C LEU A 564 19.55 -10.45 19.42
N LYS A 565 18.74 -9.39 19.25
CA LYS A 565 18.87 -8.44 18.14
C LYS A 565 20.23 -7.74 18.20
N GLU A 566 20.63 -7.24 19.37
CA GLU A 566 21.92 -6.59 19.57
C GLU A 566 23.09 -7.56 19.31
N ALA A 567 22.99 -8.81 19.77
CA ALA A 567 23.99 -9.84 19.50
C ALA A 567 24.12 -10.15 17.99
N LYS A 568 23.00 -10.20 17.25
CA LYS A 568 23.01 -10.37 15.79
C LYS A 568 23.64 -9.18 15.08
N GLU A 569 23.33 -7.95 15.50
CA GLU A 569 23.93 -6.73 14.95
C GLU A 569 25.42 -6.63 15.25
N ASN A 570 25.84 -6.97 16.48
CA ASN A 570 27.26 -7.07 16.86
C ASN A 570 27.98 -8.09 15.97
N SER A 571 27.44 -9.29 15.81
CA SER A 571 27.99 -10.34 14.95
C SER A 571 28.06 -9.91 13.47
N ALA A 572 27.04 -9.19 12.98
CA ALA A 572 27.04 -8.65 11.61
C ALA A 572 28.09 -7.55 11.42
N ARG A 573 28.27 -6.65 12.41
CA ARG A 573 29.32 -5.64 12.41
C ARG A 573 30.71 -6.26 12.41
N ASP A 574 30.92 -7.32 13.18
CA ASP A 574 32.20 -8.03 13.19
C ASP A 574 32.47 -8.71 11.85
N ARG A 575 31.48 -9.40 11.26
CA ARG A 575 31.60 -9.93 9.89
C ARG A 575 31.98 -8.85 8.88
N LYS A 576 31.37 -7.66 8.97
CA LYS A 576 31.71 -6.52 8.09
C LYS A 576 33.14 -6.03 8.30
N ARG A 577 33.62 -5.95 9.55
CA ARG A 577 35.02 -5.60 9.87
C ARG A 577 36.00 -6.64 9.32
N TYR A 578 35.73 -7.93 9.53
CA TYR A 578 36.54 -9.00 8.97
C TYR A 578 36.58 -8.95 7.44
N GLN A 579 35.44 -8.72 6.80
CA GLN A 579 35.38 -8.59 5.34
C GLN A 579 36.23 -7.42 4.83
N GLN A 580 36.14 -6.26 5.48
CA GLN A 580 36.98 -5.09 5.16
C GLN A 580 38.48 -5.37 5.35
N GLU A 581 38.85 -6.12 6.37
CA GLU A 581 40.26 -6.51 6.59
C GLU A 581 40.75 -7.50 5.52
N VAL A 582 39.93 -8.48 5.18
CA VAL A 582 40.22 -9.42 4.08
C VAL A 582 40.38 -8.68 2.76
N ASP A 583 39.53 -7.70 2.47
CA ASP A 583 39.61 -6.94 1.22
C ASP A 583 40.84 -6.01 1.20
N ARG A 584 41.22 -5.39 2.33
CA ARG A 584 42.51 -4.69 2.47
C ARG A 584 43.71 -5.61 2.20
N ILE A 585 43.69 -6.82 2.74
CA ILE A 585 44.75 -7.82 2.49
C ILE A 585 44.79 -8.21 1.00
N LYS A 586 43.63 -8.44 0.37
CA LYS A 586 43.55 -8.74 -1.07
C LYS A 586 44.12 -7.60 -1.92
N GLU A 587 43.83 -6.35 -1.59
CA GLU A 587 44.39 -5.18 -2.28
C GLU A 587 45.91 -5.07 -2.10
N ALA A 588 46.41 -5.28 -0.89
CA ALA A 588 47.85 -5.30 -0.62
C ALA A 588 48.56 -6.43 -1.39
N VAL A 589 47.97 -7.62 -1.47
CA VAL A 589 48.49 -8.75 -2.26
C VAL A 589 48.44 -8.43 -3.76
N ARG A 590 47.35 -7.81 -4.25
CA ARG A 590 47.23 -7.38 -5.65
C ARG A 590 48.29 -6.33 -6.01
N ALA A 591 48.51 -5.34 -5.16
CA ALA A 591 49.55 -4.33 -5.33
C ALA A 591 50.95 -4.97 -5.36
N LYS A 592 51.23 -5.91 -4.45
CA LYS A 592 52.50 -6.65 -4.40
C LYS A 592 52.73 -7.55 -5.63
N ASN A 593 51.66 -8.14 -6.17
CA ASN A 593 51.72 -8.94 -7.39
C ASN A 593 51.88 -8.09 -8.65
N MET A 594 51.31 -6.87 -8.70
CA MET A 594 51.58 -5.93 -9.79
C MET A 594 53.02 -5.41 -9.76
N ALA A 595 53.60 -5.20 -8.58
CA ALA A 595 55.01 -4.82 -8.42
C ALA A 595 56.00 -5.91 -8.88
N ARG A 596 55.60 -7.19 -8.89
CA ARG A 596 56.41 -8.32 -9.41
C ARG A 596 56.31 -8.54 -10.92
N ARG A 597 55.42 -7.83 -11.64
CA ARG A 597 55.19 -8.00 -13.09
C ARG A 597 56.02 -7.07 -13.98
N GLY A 598 57.05 -6.43 -13.44
CA GLY A 598 58.11 -5.81 -14.25
C GLY A 598 59.29 -6.78 -14.36
N HIS A 599 59.70 -7.10 -15.59
CA HIS A 599 60.89 -7.89 -15.96
C HIS A 599 60.72 -9.42 -16.06
N SER A 600 60.22 -9.91 -17.20
CA SER A 600 60.67 -11.20 -17.75
C SER A 600 60.62 -11.16 -19.29
N ALA A 601 61.72 -11.60 -19.92
CA ALA A 601 62.03 -11.48 -21.33
C ALA A 601 61.21 -12.46 -22.21
N GLN A 602 60.86 -12.02 -23.42
CA GLN A 602 60.21 -12.83 -24.46
C GLN A 602 61.25 -13.69 -25.20
N ILE A 603 61.22 -15.00 -24.97
CA ILE A 603 62.00 -16.00 -25.73
C ILE A 603 61.09 -16.70 -26.74
N ALA A 604 61.56 -16.80 -27.98
CA ALA A 604 60.86 -17.32 -29.15
C ALA A 604 60.64 -18.85 -29.13
N LYS A 605 59.57 -19.28 -29.82
CA LYS A 605 59.03 -20.66 -29.89
C LYS A 605 59.77 -21.55 -30.91
N PRO A 606 59.88 -22.87 -30.67
CA PRO A 606 60.07 -23.85 -31.75
C PRO A 606 58.73 -24.31 -32.36
N ILE A 607 58.71 -24.40 -33.69
CA ILE A 607 57.56 -24.73 -34.57
C ILE A 607 57.50 -26.25 -34.79
N ARG A 608 56.29 -26.85 -34.79
CA ARG A 608 56.00 -28.15 -35.44
C ARG A 608 55.12 -27.95 -36.69
N PRO A 609 55.26 -28.80 -37.74
CA PRO A 609 54.78 -28.54 -39.09
C PRO A 609 53.38 -29.15 -39.35
N GLY A 610 52.51 -28.41 -40.06
CA GLY A 610 51.28 -28.94 -40.65
C GLY A 610 50.12 -27.91 -40.78
N GLN A 611 49.92 -27.39 -42.00
CA GLN A 611 48.72 -26.76 -42.57
C GLN A 611 48.36 -25.27 -42.25
N GLN A 612 48.82 -24.35 -43.12
CA GLN A 612 48.14 -23.41 -44.06
C GLN A 612 46.72 -22.81 -43.76
N PRO A 613 46.36 -21.60 -44.30
CA PRO A 613 45.87 -20.41 -43.57
C PRO A 613 44.40 -20.05 -43.90
N VAL A 614 43.72 -19.09 -43.24
CA VAL A 614 43.58 -17.68 -43.67
C VAL A 614 42.67 -16.89 -42.68
N ALA A 615 43.05 -15.62 -42.42
CA ALA A 615 42.31 -14.42 -41.98
C ALA A 615 41.86 -14.18 -40.51
N SER A 616 42.43 -13.10 -39.93
CA SER A 616 42.04 -12.31 -38.74
C SER A 616 40.89 -11.31 -39.04
N PRO A 617 40.47 -10.35 -38.15
CA PRO A 617 40.62 -10.15 -36.68
C PRO A 617 39.24 -9.91 -35.96
N THR A 618 39.09 -9.96 -34.63
CA THR A 618 39.08 -8.80 -33.70
C THR A 618 38.91 -9.26 -32.23
N HIS A 619 39.68 -8.64 -31.33
CA HIS A 619 39.82 -8.72 -29.85
C HIS A 619 38.56 -8.82 -28.94
N PRO A 620 38.66 -8.96 -27.58
CA PRO A 620 39.68 -9.60 -26.72
C PRO A 620 39.12 -10.47 -25.54
N ASN A 621 39.86 -11.53 -25.18
CA ASN A 621 40.39 -11.86 -23.84
C ASN A 621 39.45 -11.99 -22.60
N VAL A 622 39.26 -13.22 -22.07
CA VAL A 622 39.39 -13.54 -20.62
C VAL A 622 39.83 -15.00 -20.43
N LEU A 623 40.86 -15.18 -19.59
CA LEU A 623 41.47 -16.44 -19.18
C LEU A 623 40.61 -17.27 -18.21
N ARG A 624 40.83 -18.58 -18.36
CA ARG A 624 40.41 -19.73 -17.56
C ARG A 624 41.04 -19.80 -16.16
N GLY A 625 40.21 -20.23 -15.20
CA GLY A 625 40.55 -21.07 -14.03
C GLY A 625 40.66 -20.32 -12.69
N GLY A 626 39.96 -20.66 -11.61
CA GLY A 626 39.05 -21.75 -11.28
C GLY A 626 38.85 -21.75 -9.75
N GLY A 627 37.71 -22.24 -9.26
CA GLY A 627 37.44 -22.38 -7.82
C GLY A 627 35.96 -22.27 -7.52
N GLY A 628 35.35 -23.39 -7.14
CA GLY A 628 33.91 -23.64 -7.21
C GLY A 628 33.04 -22.80 -6.30
N VAL A 629 31.83 -22.53 -6.80
CA VAL A 629 30.65 -22.20 -6.01
C VAL A 629 29.48 -22.93 -6.66
N LEU A 630 28.85 -23.79 -5.87
CA LEU A 630 27.51 -24.32 -6.11
C LEU A 630 26.54 -23.15 -6.23
N TYR A 631 25.93 -22.96 -7.40
CA TYR A 631 24.67 -22.24 -7.50
C TYR A 631 23.61 -23.12 -8.15
N GLN A 632 22.50 -23.17 -7.42
CA GLN A 632 21.23 -23.75 -7.75
C GLN A 632 20.63 -23.04 -8.96
N ASN A 633 20.03 -23.85 -9.81
CA ASN A 633 19.49 -23.57 -11.13
C ASN A 633 18.31 -22.56 -11.08
N SER A 634 18.47 -21.40 -11.72
CA SER A 634 17.37 -20.56 -12.20
C SER A 634 17.49 -20.40 -13.71
N GLN A 635 16.57 -21.04 -14.43
CA GLN A 635 16.40 -20.91 -15.88
C GLN A 635 15.35 -19.84 -16.17
N PRO A 636 15.62 -18.91 -17.10
CA PRO A 636 14.59 -18.26 -17.89
C PRO A 636 14.71 -18.71 -19.37
N MET A 637 13.58 -19.06 -20.00
CA MET A 637 13.48 -19.26 -21.44
C MET A 637 12.56 -18.19 -22.06
N PRO A 638 12.91 -17.61 -23.23
CA PRO A 638 12.14 -16.54 -23.85
C PRO A 638 11.19 -17.00 -24.97
N ILE A 639 10.02 -16.34 -24.99
CA ILE A 639 9.26 -15.75 -26.12
C ILE A 639 9.09 -16.53 -27.43
N ARG A 640 7.83 -16.78 -27.80
CA ARG A 640 7.34 -16.61 -29.19
C ARG A 640 5.88 -16.11 -29.20
N GLY A 641 5.67 -14.95 -29.81
CA GLY A 641 4.35 -14.33 -29.98
C GLY A 641 3.62 -14.72 -31.26
N GLY A 642 2.35 -14.35 -31.33
CA GLY A 642 1.49 -14.40 -32.52
C GLY A 642 0.01 -14.24 -32.14
N GLY A 643 -0.55 -13.06 -32.38
CA GLY A 643 -1.92 -12.71 -32.00
C GLY A 643 -2.99 -13.10 -33.01
N ALA A 644 -4.25 -13.11 -32.57
CA ALA A 644 -5.43 -12.91 -33.40
C ALA A 644 -6.60 -12.38 -32.55
N LYS A 645 -7.24 -11.33 -33.07
CA LYS A 645 -8.47 -10.69 -32.59
C LYS A 645 -9.66 -11.65 -32.67
N GLN A 646 -10.59 -11.59 -31.71
CA GLN A 646 -12.01 -11.46 -32.05
C GLN A 646 -12.89 -10.96 -30.89
N GLU A 647 -13.77 -10.05 -31.27
CA GLU A 647 -14.79 -9.32 -30.52
C GLU A 647 -16.10 -10.13 -30.40
N LYS A 648 -16.88 -9.80 -29.35
CA LYS A 648 -18.37 -9.91 -29.21
C LYS A 648 -18.95 -11.35 -29.06
N ARG A 649 -19.74 -11.67 -28.02
CA ARG A 649 -21.15 -11.24 -27.83
C ARG A 649 -21.74 -11.80 -26.51
N PHE A 650 -22.67 -10.99 -26.00
CA PHE A 650 -23.77 -11.26 -25.06
C PHE A 650 -24.61 -12.53 -25.36
N ALA A 651 -25.10 -13.21 -24.30
CA ALA A 651 -26.49 -13.64 -24.03
C ALA A 651 -26.52 -14.56 -22.77
N GLN A 652 -27.16 -14.22 -21.65
CA GLN A 652 -28.61 -14.27 -21.27
C GLN A 652 -29.20 -15.67 -20.97
N SER A 653 -30.09 -15.67 -19.94
CA SER A 653 -31.04 -16.70 -19.43
C SER A 653 -30.51 -17.45 -18.19
N LEU A 654 -30.97 -17.25 -16.95
CA LEU A 654 -32.30 -17.03 -16.33
C LEU A 654 -33.31 -18.20 -16.51
N VAL A 655 -33.69 -18.76 -15.34
CA VAL A 655 -34.93 -19.45 -14.91
C VAL A 655 -35.18 -20.92 -15.30
N LYS A 656 -35.46 -21.70 -14.23
CA LYS A 656 -36.51 -22.74 -14.02
C LYS A 656 -35.89 -23.99 -13.39
N ASN A 657 -36.41 -24.63 -12.34
CA ASN A 657 -37.64 -24.49 -11.56
C ASN A 657 -37.43 -25.29 -10.26
N LEU A 658 -37.94 -24.79 -9.13
CA LEU A 658 -38.47 -25.64 -8.07
C LEU A 658 -39.78 -26.26 -8.57
N ALA A 659 -40.04 -27.53 -8.26
CA ALA A 659 -41.36 -28.03 -7.88
C ALA A 659 -41.28 -29.45 -7.29
N PHE A 660 -41.70 -29.57 -6.02
CA PHE A 660 -42.54 -30.61 -5.43
C PHE A 660 -42.22 -32.10 -5.70
N VAL A 661 -41.84 -32.84 -4.66
CA VAL A 661 -42.71 -33.65 -3.76
C VAL A 661 -42.08 -33.67 -2.37
#